data_AF-A0A7J4UVI1-F1
#
_entry.id   AF-A0A7J4UVI1-F1
#
_cell.length_a   1.000
_cell.length_b   1.000
_cell.length_c   1.000
_cell.angle_alpha   90.00
_cell.angle_beta   90.00
_cell.angle_gamma   90.00
#
_symmetry.space_group_name_H-M   'P 1'
#
loop_
_entity.id
_entity.type
_entity.pdbx_description
1 polymer ?
#
loop_
_entity_poly.entity_id
_entity_poly.type
_entity_poly.pdbx_seq_one_letter_code
_entity_poly.pdbx_strand_id
1 'polypeptide(L)'
;MEANDKILASAGLIAFFAVVFMFFSVSVFDDGVTGGVVSSCPSFASDSDASFFVKGSSIVSGCSPAFVSDFCVNPCVVGEYVNSNLIQFNCSFGCVDGACLQEGVNPSLTEYCANKVGGGKCDNPEVCNDGKDNDCDALVDECSLCGCPTGQVCQADGTCSIVINEVYFKFDYPPRPETFIFKLTDPAKIQEARDILAGKQTDVTGVMGYIFNGTMDYNSQWSYYLDPDSIVFFQLVMELCDGGMSWLENHFDEYCAQYSVGQCTWCPWGSRLIEEVENPWCIPEVCGDNKDNDCDELVDCEDTDCVDSCENTTDVGLYTVYEQSFTHSGTYANPYYYVTADANVTTPSGKKLTVPMFWDGGTTWKFRIAPTEVGTYTYITKSADAGLNAKTGSFTASNTGNKGFIIRDPSNNYAFKYSGTGEHVFLMGDTCWNCFSNVGGNLTHDIFRQYIDKRASQKFNFIRSYIVPIYQDLPNPVSQAQHINEGGVAFLLWDRDKVNPEYFKQVDERIKYANSQGITMHLLVGSDKDNLVKFFGWDNNNYQKMERYVRYLAARYDAYNVNWEGRAEIEEQGSTTPGYLVLGNSIGNWIEKYGVHNHLQSMHTLDSTAWNRNNPSDTEFANENWLDWQMQQAGVPHATKEYGYQWNWITRDRASGKPVMNEEFFYENSGRGATHEHHVDADTVRKATWQVMMHGASGFAFGNTGTYNARTQPFASVQYATSPGAKYMTYLYNFFQDKEYWKLVPTACASDSCIVNPNTEYIAYSETETQLSVSLGSGTYSARFYNPRTGVYNSATTVEGCALRTFTKPDSNDWVLHLKQTATGTPCPEIPVDVIINDTLLGITKGVKVGGTLTSEGYRPGLGENHILYDVPRQVYNGYVEFEVKGFDYSYFPVPPNASISSESSTFVAMYDGRGIPEPIEYNPNYRNNYFRFEVVYRGPIYTVPGQFQTGDAFKGKILLASPTTSQTLNNGKAVFAMDSEGGAAADWKNEPTGIKTAWDPNRWYKIKVVWDNDNKDFKVYRDGQEVWDMKKDRGQPFAGDKYPSTSPYPWYPVDFKIWLGSGPGSTYDNDMPNIVYRNFRLVSYD
;
A
#
# COMPACT_ATOMS: atom_id res chain seq x y z
N MET A 1 -16.36 -59.06 14.70
CA MET A 1 -16.36 -57.66 15.14
C MET A 1 -16.80 -56.85 13.92
N GLU A 2 -18.02 -57.03 13.39
CA GLU A 2 -19.33 -56.58 13.95
C GLU A 2 -19.43 -55.04 13.97
N ALA A 3 -20.49 -54.35 13.51
CA ALA A 3 -21.65 -54.63 12.63
C ALA A 3 -22.34 -53.27 12.32
N ASN A 4 -23.14 -53.01 11.28
CA ASN A 4 -23.50 -53.73 10.04
C ASN A 4 -23.94 -52.69 8.96
N ASP A 5 -24.28 -53.12 7.73
CA ASP A 5 -24.64 -52.24 6.60
C ASP A 5 -26.14 -52.34 6.19
N LYS A 6 -26.74 -51.22 5.75
CA LYS A 6 -27.83 -51.04 4.74
C LYS A 6 -29.23 -51.72 4.79
N ILE A 7 -30.24 -50.85 4.60
CA ILE A 7 -31.37 -50.88 3.60
C ILE A 7 -32.38 -52.05 3.61
N LEU A 8 -33.68 -51.73 3.73
CA LEU A 8 -34.75 -52.17 2.79
C LEU A 8 -36.10 -51.46 3.04
N ALA A 9 -36.96 -51.41 2.01
CA ALA A 9 -38.24 -50.67 1.98
C ALA A 9 -39.47 -51.60 2.00
N SER A 10 -40.69 -51.04 2.23
CA SER A 10 -41.93 -51.26 1.42
C SER A 10 -43.27 -50.99 2.15
N ALA A 11 -44.11 -50.12 1.55
CA ALA A 11 -45.58 -50.15 1.39
C ALA A 11 -46.58 -50.57 2.51
N GLY A 12 -47.62 -49.73 2.73
CA GLY A 12 -48.99 -50.10 2.30
C GLY A 12 -50.20 -50.21 3.28
N LEU A 13 -50.94 -49.10 3.45
CA LEU A 13 -52.44 -48.95 3.50
C LEU A 13 -53.37 -49.51 4.64
N ILE A 14 -54.27 -48.60 5.12
CA ILE A 14 -55.77 -48.70 5.28
C ILE A 14 -56.52 -48.83 6.66
N ALA A 15 -57.38 -47.81 6.93
CA ALA A 15 -58.72 -47.72 7.62
C ALA A 15 -58.91 -47.98 9.16
N PHE A 16 -60.00 -47.55 9.86
CA PHE A 16 -61.43 -47.32 9.49
C PHE A 16 -62.31 -46.51 10.55
N PHE A 17 -63.48 -45.97 10.13
CA PHE A 17 -64.79 -45.65 10.83
C PHE A 17 -65.03 -44.27 11.53
N ALA A 18 -66.23 -43.64 11.63
CA ALA A 18 -67.67 -43.93 11.29
C ALA A 18 -68.54 -42.61 11.06
N VAL A 19 -69.61 -42.46 10.22
CA VAL A 19 -71.07 -42.87 10.08
C VAL A 19 -72.17 -41.89 10.67
N VAL A 20 -73.37 -41.77 10.00
CA VAL A 20 -74.75 -41.28 10.41
C VAL A 20 -75.24 -39.91 9.80
N PHE A 21 -76.04 -39.84 8.70
CA PHE A 21 -77.55 -39.79 8.53
C PHE A 21 -78.24 -38.39 8.79
N MET A 22 -79.38 -37.92 8.20
CA MET A 22 -80.36 -38.39 7.16
C MET A 22 -81.42 -37.32 6.67
N PHE A 23 -81.98 -37.50 5.44
CA PHE A 23 -83.41 -37.36 4.98
C PHE A 23 -84.17 -36.07 4.47
N PHE A 24 -84.90 -36.28 3.33
CA PHE A 24 -86.22 -35.76 2.81
C PHE A 24 -86.45 -34.25 2.46
N SER A 25 -87.31 -33.79 1.49
CA SER A 25 -87.76 -34.25 0.13
C SER A 25 -88.90 -33.37 -0.49
N VAL A 26 -89.15 -33.46 -1.83
CA VAL A 26 -90.38 -33.11 -2.63
C VAL A 26 -90.67 -31.60 -2.92
N SER A 27 -91.24 -31.10 -4.05
CA SER A 27 -91.32 -31.41 -5.52
C SER A 27 -92.16 -30.31 -6.27
N VAL A 28 -92.29 -30.40 -7.62
CA VAL A 28 -93.30 -29.77 -8.55
C VAL A 28 -93.23 -28.22 -8.78
N PHE A 29 -93.54 -27.61 -9.94
CA PHE A 29 -94.33 -27.96 -11.15
C PHE A 29 -93.69 -27.50 -12.51
N ASP A 30 -94.38 -27.84 -13.63
CA ASP A 30 -93.97 -27.80 -15.06
C ASP A 30 -94.75 -26.73 -15.89
N ASP A 31 -94.53 -26.73 -17.23
CA ASP A 31 -95.27 -26.14 -18.37
C ASP A 31 -94.71 -24.86 -19.05
N GLY A 32 -94.34 -24.95 -20.34
CA GLY A 32 -94.09 -23.77 -21.20
C GLY A 32 -93.25 -23.92 -22.48
N VAL A 33 -93.50 -24.91 -23.36
CA VAL A 33 -92.74 -25.09 -24.61
C VAL A 33 -93.18 -24.15 -25.75
N THR A 34 -92.24 -23.46 -26.43
CA THR A 34 -92.14 -23.41 -27.92
C THR A 34 -90.82 -22.80 -28.44
N GLY A 35 -90.06 -23.61 -29.21
CA GLY A 35 -89.35 -23.16 -30.42
C GLY A 35 -87.86 -22.78 -30.34
N GLY A 36 -87.01 -23.46 -31.13
CA GLY A 36 -85.72 -22.90 -31.59
C GLY A 36 -84.44 -23.67 -31.23
N VAL A 37 -84.22 -24.83 -31.84
CA VAL A 37 -82.89 -25.49 -31.98
C VAL A 37 -81.94 -24.52 -32.73
N VAL A 38 -80.65 -24.32 -32.39
CA VAL A 38 -79.54 -25.29 -32.53
C VAL A 38 -78.38 -25.06 -31.54
N SER A 39 -77.80 -26.17 -31.08
CA SER A 39 -76.44 -26.31 -30.51
C SER A 39 -76.00 -25.34 -29.42
N SER A 40 -76.29 -25.72 -28.17
CA SER A 40 -75.32 -25.58 -27.09
C SER A 40 -74.01 -26.33 -27.45
N CYS A 41 -72.86 -25.69 -27.26
CA CYS A 41 -71.63 -26.42 -26.92
C CYS A 41 -71.42 -26.34 -25.40
N PRO A 42 -70.78 -27.35 -24.78
CA PRO A 42 -70.75 -27.46 -23.32
C PRO A 42 -69.77 -26.49 -22.68
N SER A 43 -69.85 -26.39 -21.35
CA SER A 43 -68.83 -25.77 -20.50
C SER A 43 -67.42 -26.29 -20.84
N PHE A 44 -66.51 -25.38 -21.18
CA PHE A 44 -65.07 -25.63 -21.19
C PHE A 44 -64.45 -25.13 -19.89
N ALA A 45 -63.49 -25.89 -19.37
CA ALA A 45 -62.65 -25.54 -18.22
C ALA A 45 -61.20 -25.87 -18.58
N SER A 46 -60.25 -25.10 -18.02
CA SER A 46 -58.84 -24.95 -18.45
C SER A 46 -58.68 -24.42 -19.89
N ASP A 47 -57.84 -23.42 -20.18
CA ASP A 47 -56.70 -22.85 -19.43
C ASP A 47 -56.73 -21.29 -19.45
N SER A 48 -55.83 -20.65 -18.69
CA SER A 48 -55.58 -19.18 -18.61
C SER A 48 -55.54 -18.50 -20.00
N ASP A 49 -56.23 -17.39 -20.29
CA ASP A 49 -56.64 -16.26 -19.44
C ASP A 49 -58.10 -15.78 -19.64
N ALA A 50 -58.45 -14.61 -19.10
CA ALA A 50 -59.82 -14.08 -19.02
C ALA A 50 -60.50 -13.84 -20.38
N SER A 51 -61.79 -14.21 -20.46
CA SER A 51 -62.63 -14.00 -21.64
C SER A 51 -63.01 -12.52 -21.88
N PHE A 52 -63.01 -12.11 -23.15
CA PHE A 52 -63.51 -10.83 -23.65
C PHE A 52 -64.95 -10.52 -23.21
N PHE A 53 -65.20 -9.31 -22.69
CA PHE A 53 -66.54 -8.82 -22.31
C PHE A 53 -66.82 -7.43 -22.93
N VAL A 54 -67.83 -7.35 -23.81
CA VAL A 54 -68.38 -6.07 -24.28
C VAL A 54 -69.52 -5.64 -23.37
N LYS A 55 -69.36 -4.51 -22.67
CA LYS A 55 -70.44 -3.88 -21.89
C LYS A 55 -71.06 -2.72 -22.67
N GLY A 56 -71.81 -3.05 -23.72
CA GLY A 56 -72.46 -2.07 -24.61
C GLY A 56 -73.05 -2.74 -25.86
N SER A 57 -74.08 -2.14 -26.45
CA SER A 57 -74.82 -2.74 -27.57
C SER A 57 -74.10 -2.59 -28.92
N SER A 58 -73.17 -3.49 -29.20
CA SER A 58 -72.57 -3.68 -30.53
C SER A 58 -72.64 -5.15 -30.94
N ILE A 59 -73.31 -5.44 -32.06
CA ILE A 59 -73.45 -6.80 -32.60
C ILE A 59 -72.26 -7.07 -33.53
N VAL A 60 -71.49 -8.12 -33.26
CA VAL A 60 -70.47 -8.65 -34.18
C VAL A 60 -70.62 -10.17 -34.28
N SER A 61 -70.51 -10.70 -35.49
CA SER A 61 -70.77 -12.11 -35.81
C SER A 61 -69.57 -12.77 -36.48
N GLY A 62 -68.99 -13.80 -35.87
CA GLY A 62 -67.95 -14.61 -36.47
C GLY A 62 -67.47 -15.71 -35.52
N CYS A 63 -67.76 -16.98 -35.83
CA CYS A 63 -67.31 -18.12 -35.04
C CYS A 63 -66.28 -18.94 -35.82
N SER A 64 -65.06 -19.05 -35.30
CA SER A 64 -64.12 -20.12 -35.65
C SER A 64 -63.15 -20.34 -34.47
N PRO A 65 -62.87 -21.59 -34.05
CA PRO A 65 -61.94 -21.86 -32.96
C PRO A 65 -60.48 -21.73 -33.44
N ALA A 66 -59.74 -20.79 -32.85
CA ALA A 66 -58.29 -20.66 -32.97
C ALA A 66 -57.74 -19.93 -31.73
N PHE A 67 -56.44 -20.08 -31.46
CA PHE A 67 -55.75 -19.39 -30.35
C PHE A 67 -55.62 -17.88 -30.66
N VAL A 68 -55.83 -17.04 -29.65
CA VAL A 68 -55.93 -15.56 -29.76
C VAL A 68 -54.95 -14.90 -28.79
N SER A 69 -54.46 -13.71 -29.13
CA SER A 69 -53.71 -12.83 -28.23
C SER A 69 -54.02 -11.36 -28.55
N ASP A 70 -54.65 -10.67 -27.61
CA ASP A 70 -55.10 -9.28 -27.78
C ASP A 70 -54.05 -8.29 -27.24
N PHE A 71 -53.91 -7.12 -27.88
CA PHE A 71 -52.94 -6.11 -27.46
C PHE A 71 -53.32 -4.69 -27.89
N CYS A 72 -52.89 -3.71 -27.10
CA CYS A 72 -53.00 -2.29 -27.43
C CYS A 72 -51.83 -1.85 -28.32
N VAL A 73 -52.12 -1.16 -29.43
CA VAL A 73 -51.10 -0.77 -30.43
C VAL A 73 -50.65 0.69 -30.26
N ASN A 74 -51.53 1.52 -29.71
CA ASN A 74 -51.35 2.92 -29.33
C ASN A 74 -52.51 3.24 -28.34
N PRO A 75 -52.49 4.29 -27.49
CA PRO A 75 -53.36 4.36 -26.31
C PRO A 75 -54.86 4.54 -26.61
N CYS A 76 -55.28 4.58 -27.88
CA CYS A 76 -56.68 4.62 -28.33
C CYS A 76 -57.01 3.58 -29.43
N VAL A 77 -56.17 2.54 -29.65
CA VAL A 77 -56.39 1.55 -30.71
C VAL A 77 -56.06 0.12 -30.24
N VAL A 78 -57.06 -0.76 -30.35
CA VAL A 78 -56.92 -2.22 -30.10
C VAL A 78 -56.67 -2.95 -31.42
N GLY A 79 -55.77 -3.93 -31.40
CA GLY A 79 -55.49 -4.81 -32.53
C GLY A 79 -55.72 -6.29 -32.19
N GLU A 80 -56.39 -7.02 -33.09
CA GLU A 80 -56.61 -8.47 -33.00
C GLU A 80 -55.99 -9.16 -34.22
N TYR A 81 -55.23 -10.24 -34.00
CA TYR A 81 -54.67 -11.06 -35.08
C TYR A 81 -55.55 -12.27 -35.39
N VAL A 82 -56.30 -12.22 -36.49
CA VAL A 82 -57.11 -13.34 -36.97
C VAL A 82 -56.44 -13.98 -38.18
N ASN A 83 -55.94 -15.21 -38.03
CA ASN A 83 -55.21 -15.95 -39.06
C ASN A 83 -54.09 -15.11 -39.74
N SER A 84 -53.23 -14.51 -38.90
CA SER A 84 -52.10 -13.66 -39.31
C SER A 84 -52.44 -12.34 -40.02
N ASN A 85 -53.72 -11.94 -40.07
CA ASN A 85 -54.13 -10.61 -40.51
C ASN A 85 -54.49 -9.75 -39.28
N LEU A 86 -53.97 -8.52 -39.21
CA LEU A 86 -54.27 -7.58 -38.13
C LEU A 86 -55.56 -6.81 -38.45
N ILE A 87 -56.55 -6.91 -37.56
CA ILE A 87 -57.77 -6.10 -37.58
C ILE A 87 -57.66 -5.06 -36.47
N GLN A 88 -58.07 -3.82 -36.73
CA GLN A 88 -57.89 -2.68 -35.82
C GLN A 88 -59.20 -1.98 -35.50
N PHE A 89 -59.36 -1.60 -34.23
CA PHE A 89 -60.55 -0.91 -33.71
C PHE A 89 -60.12 0.36 -32.95
N ASN A 90 -60.69 1.51 -33.33
CA ASN A 90 -60.43 2.79 -32.66
C ASN A 90 -61.37 2.99 -31.46
N CYS A 91 -60.78 3.25 -30.29
CA CYS A 91 -61.47 3.47 -29.03
C CYS A 91 -61.55 4.98 -28.72
N SER A 92 -62.75 5.53 -28.56
CA SER A 92 -62.96 6.98 -28.42
C SER A 92 -62.41 7.60 -27.13
N PHE A 93 -62.19 6.81 -26.08
CA PHE A 93 -61.74 7.27 -24.76
C PHE A 93 -60.46 6.57 -24.26
N GLY A 94 -59.74 5.89 -25.16
CA GLY A 94 -58.53 5.14 -24.86
C GLY A 94 -58.72 3.62 -24.78
N CYS A 95 -57.64 2.86 -24.56
CA CYS A 95 -57.67 1.41 -24.39
C CYS A 95 -56.58 0.86 -23.45
N VAL A 96 -56.91 -0.21 -22.73
CA VAL A 96 -56.01 -0.98 -21.84
C VAL A 96 -56.30 -2.47 -22.04
N ASP A 97 -55.27 -3.32 -22.04
CA ASP A 97 -55.35 -4.79 -22.15
C ASP A 97 -56.36 -5.33 -23.18
N GLY A 98 -56.36 -4.74 -24.39
CA GLY A 98 -57.22 -5.17 -25.50
C GLY A 98 -58.67 -4.66 -25.42
N ALA A 99 -59.04 -3.81 -24.46
CA ALA A 99 -60.39 -3.27 -24.30
C ALA A 99 -60.47 -1.74 -24.49
N CYS A 100 -61.56 -1.26 -25.11
CA CYS A 100 -61.86 0.18 -25.22
C CYS A 100 -62.49 0.75 -23.95
N LEU A 101 -62.03 1.93 -23.51
CA LEU A 101 -62.58 2.67 -22.36
C LEU A 101 -63.89 3.41 -22.71
N GLN A 102 -64.67 3.75 -21.69
CA GLN A 102 -65.93 4.52 -21.79
C GLN A 102 -65.87 5.83 -20.99
N GLU A 103 -66.67 6.80 -21.40
CA GLU A 103 -66.72 8.14 -20.80
C GLU A 103 -67.23 8.11 -19.35
N GLY A 104 -66.48 8.73 -18.42
CA GLY A 104 -66.90 8.96 -17.04
C GLY A 104 -66.42 7.95 -15.99
N VAL A 105 -65.55 7.00 -16.33
CA VAL A 105 -64.92 6.07 -15.37
C VAL A 105 -63.40 6.07 -15.59
N ASN A 106 -62.62 6.35 -14.54
CA ASN A 106 -61.16 6.40 -14.63
C ASN A 106 -60.52 5.72 -13.40
N PRO A 107 -60.46 4.37 -13.35
CA PRO A 107 -59.76 3.64 -12.32
C PRO A 107 -58.26 3.58 -12.65
N SER A 108 -57.41 3.49 -11.62
CA SER A 108 -55.97 3.26 -11.84
C SER A 108 -55.70 1.80 -12.20
N LEU A 109 -54.59 1.54 -12.90
CA LEU A 109 -54.19 0.20 -13.35
C LEU A 109 -54.10 -0.82 -12.20
N THR A 110 -53.84 -0.34 -10.98
CA THR A 110 -53.78 -1.09 -9.72
C THR A 110 -55.11 -1.74 -9.32
N GLU A 111 -56.26 -1.11 -9.63
CA GLU A 111 -57.58 -1.54 -9.16
C GLU A 111 -58.16 -2.71 -10.00
N TYR A 112 -57.66 -2.90 -11.22
CA TYR A 112 -58.07 -3.97 -12.12
C TYR A 112 -57.45 -5.33 -11.73
N CYS A 113 -56.16 -5.34 -11.38
CA CYS A 113 -55.43 -6.57 -11.04
C CYS A 113 -55.91 -7.23 -9.72
N ALA A 114 -56.36 -6.43 -8.74
CA ALA A 114 -56.80 -6.94 -7.44
C ALA A 114 -58.05 -7.84 -7.54
N ASN A 115 -58.95 -7.60 -8.50
CA ASN A 115 -60.26 -8.24 -8.59
C ASN A 115 -60.27 -9.64 -9.24
N LYS A 116 -59.11 -10.22 -9.59
CA LYS A 116 -59.02 -11.42 -10.44
C LYS A 116 -58.55 -12.72 -9.77
N VAL A 117 -58.02 -12.68 -8.54
CA VAL A 117 -57.32 -13.84 -7.93
C VAL A 117 -58.06 -14.48 -6.74
N GLY A 118 -58.93 -13.74 -6.03
CA GLY A 118 -59.62 -14.22 -4.82
C GLY A 118 -61.14 -14.32 -4.98
N GLY A 119 -61.68 -15.53 -4.94
CA GLY A 119 -63.13 -15.76 -4.89
C GLY A 119 -63.55 -16.39 -3.56
N GLY A 120 -64.07 -15.60 -2.63
CA GLY A 120 -64.92 -16.14 -1.55
C GLY A 120 -64.62 -15.76 -0.10
N LYS A 121 -64.58 -14.45 0.21
CA LYS A 121 -64.91 -13.90 1.53
C LYS A 121 -64.07 -14.35 2.73
N CYS A 122 -62.92 -13.69 2.89
CA CYS A 122 -62.58 -12.95 4.10
C CYS A 122 -61.75 -11.75 3.62
N ASP A 123 -62.43 -10.65 3.31
CA ASP A 123 -61.86 -9.53 2.54
C ASP A 123 -61.74 -8.27 3.42
N ASN A 124 -60.85 -8.34 4.41
CA ASN A 124 -60.21 -7.18 5.04
C ASN A 124 -58.72 -7.51 5.22
N PRO A 125 -57.80 -6.56 5.02
CA PRO A 125 -56.39 -6.78 5.34
C PRO A 125 -56.21 -6.98 6.85
N GLU A 126 -55.25 -7.84 7.22
CA GLU A 126 -54.78 -8.07 8.59
C GLU A 126 -54.22 -6.76 9.17
N VAL A 127 -54.98 -6.11 10.06
CA VAL A 127 -54.53 -4.90 10.76
C VAL A 127 -53.84 -5.34 12.05
N CYS A 128 -52.54 -5.64 11.96
CA CYS A 128 -51.75 -6.07 13.12
C CYS A 128 -51.93 -5.05 14.29
N ASN A 129 -52.32 -5.54 15.49
CA ASN A 129 -52.52 -4.76 16.72
C ASN A 129 -53.75 -3.80 16.80
N ASP A 130 -54.85 -4.05 16.08
CA ASP A 130 -56.12 -3.30 16.28
C ASP A 130 -57.03 -3.88 17.40
N GLY A 131 -56.66 -5.04 17.95
CA GLY A 131 -57.38 -5.72 19.03
C GLY A 131 -58.62 -6.52 18.60
N LYS A 132 -58.78 -6.82 17.31
CA LYS A 132 -59.88 -7.64 16.77
C LYS A 132 -59.35 -8.78 15.91
N ASP A 133 -60.04 -9.91 16.02
CA ASP A 133 -60.02 -11.02 15.06
C ASP A 133 -60.62 -10.53 13.72
N ASN A 134 -59.77 -10.17 12.75
CA ASN A 134 -60.20 -9.60 11.48
C ASN A 134 -60.12 -10.59 10.30
N ASP A 135 -59.42 -11.71 10.45
CA ASP A 135 -59.34 -12.81 9.46
C ASP A 135 -60.28 -13.99 9.77
N CYS A 136 -60.91 -13.99 10.95
CA CYS A 136 -61.87 -14.97 11.47
C CYS A 136 -61.27 -16.33 11.88
N ASP A 137 -59.99 -16.40 12.28
CA ASP A 137 -59.37 -17.63 12.80
C ASP A 137 -59.70 -17.95 14.28
N ALA A 138 -60.32 -17.00 15.00
CA ALA A 138 -60.68 -17.02 16.43
C ALA A 138 -59.54 -16.78 17.44
N LEU A 139 -58.40 -16.24 17.00
CA LEU A 139 -57.36 -15.64 17.82
C LEU A 139 -57.45 -14.10 17.77
N VAL A 140 -56.65 -13.40 18.58
CA VAL A 140 -56.54 -11.94 18.53
C VAL A 140 -55.10 -11.62 18.16
N ASP A 141 -54.91 -10.89 17.06
CA ASP A 141 -53.64 -10.82 16.34
C ASP A 141 -52.58 -9.98 17.08
N GLU A 142 -51.58 -10.66 17.66
CA GLU A 142 -50.35 -10.04 18.15
C GLU A 142 -49.29 -9.98 17.03
N CYS A 143 -48.56 -8.86 16.90
CA CYS A 143 -47.61 -8.52 15.82
C CYS A 143 -46.51 -9.54 15.47
N SER A 144 -46.39 -10.65 16.18
CA SER A 144 -45.33 -11.66 15.98
C SER A 144 -45.52 -12.55 14.75
N LEU A 145 -46.63 -12.42 14.00
CA LEU A 145 -46.96 -13.26 12.84
C LEU A 145 -46.81 -12.59 11.46
N CYS A 146 -46.72 -11.25 11.39
CA CYS A 146 -46.84 -10.47 10.14
C CYS A 146 -45.61 -10.57 9.16
N GLY A 147 -44.79 -11.63 9.24
CA GLY A 147 -43.94 -12.14 8.15
C GLY A 147 -42.76 -11.30 7.63
N CYS A 148 -42.44 -10.14 8.19
CA CYS A 148 -41.42 -9.24 7.63
C CYS A 148 -39.98 -9.84 7.60
N PRO A 149 -39.15 -9.47 6.60
CA PRO A 149 -37.73 -9.84 6.55
C PRO A 149 -36.93 -9.36 7.77
N THR A 150 -35.85 -10.06 8.11
CA THR A 150 -34.95 -9.69 9.20
C THR A 150 -34.45 -8.25 9.07
N GLY A 151 -34.81 -7.38 10.02
CA GLY A 151 -34.46 -5.95 10.03
C GLY A 151 -35.58 -4.99 9.60
N GLN A 152 -36.82 -5.48 9.45
CA GLN A 152 -37.99 -4.67 9.12
C GLN A 152 -39.12 -4.86 10.15
N VAL A 153 -39.95 -3.83 10.35
CA VAL A 153 -41.14 -3.87 11.22
C VAL A 153 -42.40 -3.68 10.37
N CYS A 154 -43.46 -4.41 10.73
CA CYS A 154 -44.78 -4.21 10.14
C CYS A 154 -45.42 -2.92 10.71
N GLN A 155 -45.80 -2.00 9.82
CA GLN A 155 -46.50 -0.77 10.16
C GLN A 155 -48.01 -1.02 10.28
N ALA A 156 -48.73 -0.07 10.89
CA ALA A 156 -50.18 -0.16 11.08
C ALA A 156 -51.01 -0.11 9.76
N ASP A 157 -50.37 0.11 8.61
CA ASP A 157 -50.96 0.03 7.27
C ASP A 157 -50.70 -1.31 6.55
N GLY A 158 -50.00 -2.26 7.21
CA GLY A 158 -49.65 -3.57 6.68
C GLY A 158 -48.36 -3.61 5.86
N THR A 159 -47.60 -2.51 5.75
CA THR A 159 -46.31 -2.49 5.04
C THR A 159 -45.15 -2.93 5.94
N CYS A 160 -44.17 -3.66 5.39
CA CYS A 160 -42.88 -3.88 6.05
C CYS A 160 -41.92 -2.76 5.65
N SER A 161 -41.51 -1.93 6.61
CA SER A 161 -40.55 -0.84 6.39
C SER A 161 -39.18 -1.19 6.96
N ILE A 162 -38.11 -0.68 6.35
CA ILE A 162 -36.78 -0.65 6.98
C ILE A 162 -36.91 0.11 8.31
N VAL A 163 -36.29 -0.43 9.37
CA VAL A 163 -36.20 0.28 10.65
C VAL A 163 -35.41 1.57 10.41
N ILE A 164 -36.07 2.72 10.56
CA ILE A 164 -35.39 4.01 10.72
C ILE A 164 -34.55 3.86 11.99
N ASN A 165 -33.23 3.76 11.86
CA ASN A 165 -32.40 3.21 12.95
C ASN A 165 -32.32 4.10 14.18
N GLU A 166 -32.59 5.40 14.06
CA GLU A 166 -32.39 6.39 15.13
C GLU A 166 -33.45 7.50 15.04
N VAL A 167 -34.20 7.75 16.13
CA VAL A 167 -35.20 8.84 16.21
C VAL A 167 -34.90 9.73 17.42
N TYR A 168 -35.04 11.05 17.26
CA TYR A 168 -34.70 12.04 18.28
C TYR A 168 -35.93 12.59 18.99
N PHE A 169 -35.83 12.73 20.31
CA PHE A 169 -36.90 13.15 21.18
C PHE A 169 -36.39 14.20 22.18
N LYS A 170 -37.22 15.21 22.49
CA LYS A 170 -36.88 16.27 23.44
C LYS A 170 -37.78 16.22 24.66
N PHE A 171 -37.20 16.28 25.86
CA PHE A 171 -37.94 16.47 27.11
C PHE A 171 -37.56 17.77 27.81
N ASP A 172 -38.50 18.31 28.61
CA ASP A 172 -38.25 19.42 29.53
C ASP A 172 -38.32 18.98 31.00
N TYR A 173 -37.85 19.83 31.92
CA TYR A 173 -37.92 19.60 33.37
C TYR A 173 -38.57 20.76 34.13
N PRO A 174 -39.91 20.92 34.06
CA PRO A 174 -40.61 22.03 34.70
C PRO A 174 -40.40 22.11 36.22
N PRO A 175 -40.31 23.31 36.82
CA PRO A 175 -40.51 24.62 36.21
C PRO A 175 -39.24 25.22 35.58
N ARG A 176 -38.17 24.43 35.36
CA ARG A 176 -36.94 24.93 34.72
C ARG A 176 -37.16 25.07 33.21
N PRO A 177 -36.52 26.06 32.54
CA PRO A 177 -36.56 26.21 31.09
C PRO A 177 -35.56 25.28 30.36
N GLU A 178 -35.01 24.29 31.06
CA GLU A 178 -33.98 23.36 30.57
C GLU A 178 -34.66 22.27 29.72
N THR A 179 -34.11 22.01 28.53
CA THR A 179 -34.49 20.90 27.66
C THR A 179 -33.33 19.94 27.45
N PHE A 180 -33.62 18.71 27.08
CA PHE A 180 -32.63 17.68 26.78
C PHE A 180 -33.11 16.87 25.59
N ILE A 181 -32.25 16.68 24.58
CA ILE A 181 -32.53 15.86 23.41
C ILE A 181 -31.84 14.51 23.59
N PHE A 182 -32.57 13.43 23.32
CA PHE A 182 -32.07 12.06 23.40
C PHE A 182 -32.47 11.26 22.16
N LYS A 183 -31.71 10.21 21.91
CA LYS A 183 -31.88 9.29 20.78
C LYS A 183 -32.54 8.00 21.26
N LEU A 184 -33.46 7.46 20.46
CA LEU A 184 -34.00 6.10 20.61
C LEU A 184 -33.70 5.26 19.38
N THR A 185 -33.36 4.00 19.61
CA THR A 185 -32.97 2.97 18.63
C THR A 185 -33.96 1.79 18.64
N ASP A 186 -34.56 1.48 19.79
CA ASP A 186 -35.56 0.43 19.95
C ASP A 186 -36.94 0.86 19.37
N PRO A 187 -37.48 0.18 18.33
CA PRO A 187 -38.79 0.48 17.76
C PRO A 187 -39.94 0.50 18.78
N ALA A 188 -39.88 -0.34 19.82
CA ALA A 188 -40.90 -0.36 20.87
C ALA A 188 -40.83 0.91 21.73
N LYS A 189 -39.63 1.43 22.00
CA LYS A 189 -39.43 2.68 22.74
C LYS A 189 -39.78 3.91 21.91
N ILE A 190 -39.46 3.90 20.62
CA ILE A 190 -39.87 4.96 19.67
C ILE A 190 -41.40 5.05 19.64
N GLN A 191 -42.11 3.92 19.59
CA GLN A 191 -43.57 3.91 19.60
C GLN A 191 -44.15 4.35 20.96
N GLU A 192 -43.56 3.91 22.08
CA GLU A 192 -43.95 4.36 23.43
C GLU A 192 -43.80 5.91 23.57
N ALA A 193 -42.70 6.48 23.07
CA ALA A 193 -42.47 7.92 23.05
C ALA A 193 -43.54 8.68 22.25
N ARG A 194 -43.91 8.16 21.07
CA ARG A 194 -44.97 8.72 20.21
C ARG A 194 -46.35 8.64 20.86
N ASP A 195 -46.65 7.57 21.58
CA ASP A 195 -47.93 7.41 22.29
C ASP A 195 -48.05 8.30 23.54
N ILE A 196 -46.93 8.63 24.19
CA ILE A 196 -46.85 9.68 25.21
C ILE A 196 -47.13 11.06 24.59
N LEU A 197 -46.46 11.42 23.48
CA LEU A 197 -46.66 12.69 22.78
C LEU A 197 -48.09 12.87 22.23
N ALA A 198 -48.68 11.79 21.73
CA ALA A 198 -50.07 11.76 21.26
C ALA A 198 -51.10 11.79 22.40
N GLY A 199 -50.67 11.78 23.67
CA GLY A 199 -51.54 11.80 24.84
C GLY A 199 -52.33 10.50 25.07
N LYS A 200 -51.93 9.39 24.45
CA LYS A 200 -52.49 8.06 24.71
C LYS A 200 -51.98 7.48 26.03
N GLN A 201 -50.73 7.79 26.39
CA GLN A 201 -50.06 7.36 27.60
C GLN A 201 -49.80 8.57 28.51
N THR A 202 -50.74 8.86 29.41
CA THR A 202 -50.67 10.03 30.32
C THR A 202 -50.08 9.73 31.69
N ASP A 203 -49.96 8.46 32.05
CA ASP A 203 -49.48 8.01 33.36
C ASP A 203 -47.96 7.90 33.46
N VAL A 204 -47.25 7.80 32.33
CA VAL A 204 -45.83 7.39 32.25
C VAL A 204 -45.09 8.36 31.32
N THR A 205 -44.66 9.52 31.84
CA THR A 205 -44.11 10.62 31.02
C THR A 205 -42.66 10.99 31.33
N GLY A 206 -42.08 10.47 32.41
CA GLY A 206 -40.70 10.75 32.81
C GLY A 206 -39.71 9.92 31.99
N VAL A 207 -38.56 10.50 31.65
CA VAL A 207 -37.48 9.85 30.87
C VAL A 207 -36.33 9.47 31.81
N MET A 208 -35.86 8.22 31.76
CA MET A 208 -34.68 7.79 32.50
C MET A 208 -33.79 6.83 31.71
N GLY A 209 -32.50 6.77 32.06
CA GLY A 209 -31.54 5.83 31.51
C GLY A 209 -30.17 5.94 32.19
N TYR A 210 -29.16 5.26 31.65
CA TYR A 210 -27.77 5.46 32.02
C TYR A 210 -27.20 6.69 31.34
N ILE A 211 -26.40 7.48 32.07
CA ILE A 211 -25.70 8.65 31.55
C ILE A 211 -24.21 8.38 31.39
N PHE A 212 -23.65 8.88 30.30
CA PHE A 212 -22.23 8.83 29.98
C PHE A 212 -21.69 10.24 29.76
N ASN A 213 -20.44 10.49 30.20
CA ASN A 213 -19.74 11.74 29.97
C ASN A 213 -19.30 11.82 28.50
N GLY A 214 -19.60 12.93 27.84
CA GLY A 214 -19.41 13.16 26.42
C GLY A 214 -20.49 14.07 25.85
N THR A 215 -20.09 15.03 25.03
CA THR A 215 -21.04 15.86 24.28
C THR A 215 -21.54 15.06 23.07
N MET A 216 -22.86 14.91 22.94
CA MET A 216 -23.47 14.37 21.72
C MET A 216 -24.00 15.50 20.85
N ASP A 217 -23.80 15.33 19.56
CA ASP A 217 -24.05 16.33 18.52
C ASP A 217 -25.51 16.84 18.47
N TYR A 218 -26.48 15.94 18.64
CA TYR A 218 -27.91 16.28 18.76
C TYR A 218 -28.30 16.95 20.09
N ASN A 219 -27.40 17.02 21.08
CA ASN A 219 -27.65 17.54 22.42
C ASN A 219 -26.46 18.38 22.95
N SER A 220 -25.80 19.11 22.05
CA SER A 220 -24.50 19.76 22.27
C SER A 220 -24.45 20.83 23.38
N GLN A 221 -25.60 21.19 23.94
CA GLN A 221 -25.78 22.03 25.12
C GLN A 221 -25.36 21.38 26.46
N TRP A 222 -25.16 20.05 26.51
CA TRP A 222 -24.76 19.32 27.70
C TRP A 222 -23.50 18.47 27.46
N SER A 223 -22.66 18.30 28.48
CA SER A 223 -21.42 17.50 28.40
C SER A 223 -21.64 16.02 28.72
N TYR A 224 -22.89 15.55 28.63
CA TYR A 224 -23.28 14.16 28.87
C TYR A 224 -24.50 13.77 28.02
N TYR A 225 -24.69 12.47 27.83
CA TYR A 225 -25.79 11.91 27.05
C TYR A 225 -26.43 10.69 27.73
N LEU A 226 -27.66 10.39 27.35
CA LEU A 226 -28.35 9.15 27.71
C LEU A 226 -27.98 8.05 26.71
N ASP A 227 -27.63 6.88 27.21
CA ASP A 227 -27.41 5.66 26.43
C ASP A 227 -28.75 5.14 25.86
N PRO A 228 -28.95 5.12 24.52
CA PRO A 228 -30.24 4.80 23.90
C PRO A 228 -30.85 3.46 24.35
N ASP A 229 -30.02 2.44 24.53
CA ASP A 229 -30.47 1.07 24.86
C ASP A 229 -30.88 0.94 26.34
N SER A 230 -30.61 1.96 27.15
CA SER A 230 -30.95 2.02 28.58
C SER A 230 -32.25 2.76 28.88
N ILE A 231 -32.85 3.41 27.87
CA ILE A 231 -33.92 4.39 28.10
C ILE A 231 -35.25 3.70 28.39
N VAL A 232 -35.88 4.11 29.50
CA VAL A 232 -37.24 3.70 29.86
C VAL A 232 -38.08 4.90 30.29
N PHE A 233 -39.37 4.84 29.99
CA PHE A 233 -40.35 5.81 30.46
C PHE A 233 -40.95 5.37 31.79
N PHE A 234 -41.26 6.32 32.69
CA PHE A 234 -41.74 5.99 34.04
C PHE A 234 -42.84 6.95 34.56
N GLN A 235 -43.64 6.44 35.51
CA GLN A 235 -44.67 7.19 36.24
C GLN A 235 -44.15 7.82 37.54
N LEU A 236 -43.43 7.02 38.33
CA LEU A 236 -42.97 7.41 39.67
C LEU A 236 -41.74 6.58 40.07
N VAL A 237 -40.71 7.23 40.59
CA VAL A 237 -39.49 6.61 41.12
C VAL A 237 -39.26 7.10 42.55
N MET A 238 -38.67 6.27 43.41
CA MET A 238 -38.48 6.60 44.83
C MET A 238 -37.30 7.57 45.08
N GLU A 239 -37.62 8.85 45.26
CA GLU A 239 -37.01 9.85 46.16
C GLU A 239 -35.46 10.03 46.21
N LEU A 240 -34.68 9.57 45.22
CA LEU A 240 -33.21 9.71 45.24
C LEU A 240 -32.56 10.29 43.96
N CYS A 241 -33.32 10.70 42.93
CA CYS A 241 -32.75 11.00 41.60
C CYS A 241 -33.22 12.31 40.93
N ASP A 242 -33.68 13.31 41.69
CA ASP A 242 -34.33 14.55 41.16
C ASP A 242 -33.37 15.63 40.60
N GLY A 243 -32.21 15.23 40.08
CA GLY A 243 -31.21 16.13 39.50
C GLY A 243 -31.65 16.68 38.14
N GLY A 244 -32.06 17.95 38.05
CA GLY A 244 -32.30 18.62 36.76
C GLY A 244 -31.01 18.93 36.00
N MET A 245 -31.10 19.17 34.68
CA MET A 245 -29.97 19.15 33.74
C MET A 245 -28.77 20.00 34.18
N SER A 246 -28.97 21.29 34.50
CA SER A 246 -27.86 22.18 34.90
C SER A 246 -27.21 21.77 36.22
N TRP A 247 -27.93 21.07 37.09
CA TRP A 247 -27.35 20.56 38.33
C TRP A 247 -26.45 19.37 38.03
N LEU A 248 -26.93 18.43 37.21
CA LEU A 248 -26.15 17.25 36.81
C LEU A 248 -24.88 17.63 36.04
N GLU A 249 -24.94 18.57 35.10
CA GLU A 249 -23.77 19.12 34.38
C GLU A 249 -22.65 19.57 35.34
N ASN A 250 -23.01 20.18 36.47
CA ASN A 250 -22.05 20.71 37.45
C ASN A 250 -21.64 19.69 38.54
N HIS A 251 -22.30 18.53 38.63
CA HIS A 251 -22.08 17.55 39.70
C HIS A 251 -21.95 16.11 39.16
N PHE A 252 -21.68 15.91 37.86
CA PHE A 252 -21.69 14.60 37.20
C PHE A 252 -20.82 13.57 37.92
N ASP A 253 -19.58 13.92 38.26
CA ASP A 253 -18.64 13.02 38.96
C ASP A 253 -19.13 12.66 40.38
N GLU A 254 -19.72 13.61 41.12
CA GLU A 254 -20.29 13.37 42.45
C GLU A 254 -21.54 12.49 42.37
N TYR A 255 -22.42 12.79 41.41
CA TYR A 255 -23.65 12.05 41.15
C TYR A 255 -23.37 10.62 40.67
N CYS A 256 -22.33 10.41 39.86
CA CYS A 256 -21.95 9.07 39.39
C CYS A 256 -21.08 8.28 40.38
N ALA A 257 -20.40 8.93 41.33
CA ALA A 257 -19.56 8.26 42.34
C ALA A 257 -20.32 7.31 43.29
N GLN A 258 -21.65 7.43 43.40
CA GLN A 258 -22.49 6.51 44.17
C GLN A 258 -22.87 5.23 43.43
N TYR A 259 -22.60 5.14 42.12
CA TYR A 259 -22.96 4.00 41.27
C TYR A 259 -21.73 3.14 40.90
N SER A 260 -22.00 1.89 40.51
CA SER A 260 -20.99 1.02 39.90
C SER A 260 -20.48 1.61 38.57
N VAL A 261 -19.20 1.41 38.26
CA VAL A 261 -18.60 1.86 37.00
C VAL A 261 -19.40 1.32 35.81
N GLY A 262 -19.95 2.22 34.99
CA GLY A 262 -20.76 1.90 33.81
C GLY A 262 -22.27 1.77 34.05
N GLN A 263 -22.80 2.13 35.23
CA GLN A 263 -24.23 2.07 35.56
C GLN A 263 -24.73 3.33 36.30
N CYS A 264 -24.31 4.52 35.85
CA CYS A 264 -24.78 5.78 36.43
C CYS A 264 -26.20 6.09 35.93
N THR A 265 -27.23 5.81 36.72
CA THR A 265 -28.63 6.02 36.32
C THR A 265 -29.10 7.45 36.59
N TRP A 266 -29.71 8.09 35.61
CA TRP A 266 -30.40 9.38 35.74
C TRP A 266 -31.90 9.21 35.48
N CYS A 267 -32.73 9.60 36.45
CA CYS A 267 -34.20 9.58 36.35
C CYS A 267 -34.79 10.90 36.86
N PRO A 268 -34.68 12.01 36.10
CA PRO A 268 -35.26 13.30 36.46
C PRO A 268 -36.79 13.16 36.58
N TRP A 269 -37.32 13.04 37.80
CA TRP A 269 -38.74 12.70 38.05
C TRP A 269 -39.74 13.67 37.42
N GLY A 270 -39.50 14.98 37.53
CA GLY A 270 -40.30 16.02 36.89
C GLY A 270 -40.09 16.16 35.37
N SER A 271 -39.44 15.20 34.70
CA SER A 271 -39.26 15.27 33.24
C SER A 271 -40.56 14.99 32.49
N ARG A 272 -40.71 15.65 31.34
CA ARG A 272 -41.83 15.46 30.44
C ARG A 272 -41.33 15.49 29.00
N LEU A 273 -41.61 14.44 28.25
CA LEU A 273 -41.44 14.40 26.81
C LEU A 273 -42.34 15.46 26.14
N ILE A 274 -41.78 16.31 25.27
CA ILE A 274 -42.49 17.48 24.69
C ILE A 274 -42.56 17.51 23.16
N GLU A 275 -41.61 16.91 22.44
CA GLU A 275 -41.67 16.76 20.98
C GLU A 275 -40.77 15.61 20.48
N GLU A 276 -41.12 15.08 19.31
CA GLU A 276 -40.20 14.37 18.41
C GLU A 276 -39.49 15.44 17.57
N VAL A 277 -38.18 15.33 17.40
CA VAL A 277 -37.34 16.36 16.77
C VAL A 277 -36.86 15.85 15.42
N GLU A 278 -37.08 16.63 14.35
CA GLU A 278 -36.39 16.41 13.07
C GLU A 278 -34.87 16.45 13.31
N ASN A 279 -34.12 15.56 12.66
CA ASN A 279 -32.70 15.37 12.94
C ASN A 279 -31.95 16.72 12.80
N PRO A 280 -31.34 17.27 13.88
CA PRO A 280 -30.81 18.65 13.88
C PRO A 280 -29.55 18.85 13.03
N TRP A 281 -29.13 17.83 12.27
CA TRP A 281 -28.07 17.88 11.26
C TRP A 281 -28.59 18.20 9.86
N CYS A 282 -29.89 18.07 9.64
CA CYS A 282 -30.53 18.27 8.35
C CYS A 282 -30.79 19.77 8.13
N ILE A 283 -30.17 20.32 7.10
CA ILE A 283 -30.27 21.72 6.67
C ILE A 283 -30.74 21.75 5.22
N PRO A 284 -31.30 22.86 4.71
CA PRO A 284 -31.65 22.96 3.29
C PRO A 284 -30.45 22.64 2.38
N GLU A 285 -30.67 21.81 1.36
CA GLU A 285 -29.61 21.19 0.56
C GLU A 285 -28.63 22.21 -0.06
N VAL A 286 -27.33 21.89 -0.03
CA VAL A 286 -26.27 22.76 -0.55
C VAL A 286 -25.72 22.24 -1.88
N CYS A 287 -26.50 22.41 -2.94
CA CYS A 287 -26.19 21.91 -4.28
C CYS A 287 -24.72 22.09 -4.73
N GLY A 288 -24.09 20.99 -5.16
CA GLY A 288 -22.73 20.89 -5.67
C GLY A 288 -21.68 20.49 -4.61
N ASP A 289 -22.14 20.06 -3.43
CA ASP A 289 -21.35 19.63 -2.28
C ASP A 289 -21.16 18.09 -2.23
N ASN A 290 -21.96 17.36 -3.01
CA ASN A 290 -22.01 15.90 -3.14
C ASN A 290 -22.13 15.17 -1.79
N LYS A 291 -22.98 15.70 -0.92
CA LYS A 291 -23.48 15.02 0.27
C LYS A 291 -25.01 15.00 0.20
N ASP A 292 -25.57 14.43 1.24
CA ASP A 292 -26.96 14.54 1.64
C ASP A 292 -26.93 15.53 2.83
N ASN A 293 -27.40 16.76 2.66
CA ASN A 293 -27.46 17.77 3.72
C ASN A 293 -28.85 17.91 4.34
N ASP A 294 -29.92 17.60 3.60
CA ASP A 294 -31.30 17.69 4.07
C ASP A 294 -31.87 16.35 4.61
N CYS A 295 -31.10 15.28 4.50
CA CYS A 295 -31.34 13.92 5.01
C CYS A 295 -32.45 13.14 4.29
N ASP A 296 -32.70 13.40 3.00
CA ASP A 296 -33.70 12.66 2.21
C ASP A 296 -33.17 11.33 1.61
N GLU A 297 -31.91 10.98 1.91
CA GLU A 297 -31.12 9.86 1.37
C GLU A 297 -30.69 10.01 -0.10
N LEU A 298 -31.02 11.12 -0.76
CA LEU A 298 -30.55 11.50 -2.08
C LEU A 298 -29.38 12.50 -1.95
N VAL A 299 -28.65 12.72 -3.05
CA VAL A 299 -27.52 13.67 -3.09
C VAL A 299 -27.58 14.44 -4.40
N ASP A 300 -27.38 15.76 -4.38
CA ASP A 300 -27.17 16.70 -5.51
C ASP A 300 -28.00 16.49 -6.80
N CYS A 301 -27.75 15.39 -7.53
CA CYS A 301 -28.33 15.06 -8.82
C CYS A 301 -29.51 14.06 -8.73
N GLU A 302 -29.71 13.43 -7.58
CA GLU A 302 -30.86 12.56 -7.31
C GLU A 302 -31.96 13.32 -6.55
N ASP A 303 -31.59 14.31 -5.72
CA ASP A 303 -32.50 15.21 -5.01
C ASP A 303 -33.24 16.18 -5.97
N THR A 304 -34.52 16.41 -5.68
CA THR A 304 -35.40 17.35 -6.36
C THR A 304 -35.09 18.83 -6.15
N ASP A 305 -34.45 19.22 -5.05
CA ASP A 305 -34.17 20.63 -4.72
C ASP A 305 -32.96 21.20 -5.47
N CYS A 306 -32.12 20.33 -6.07
CA CYS A 306 -30.92 20.71 -6.82
C CYS A 306 -30.95 20.47 -8.35
N VAL A 307 -32.04 19.92 -8.90
CA VAL A 307 -32.17 19.45 -10.31
C VAL A 307 -31.80 20.50 -11.38
N ASP A 308 -32.09 21.78 -11.16
CA ASP A 308 -31.80 22.86 -12.13
C ASP A 308 -30.29 23.15 -12.27
N SER A 309 -29.43 22.59 -11.41
CA SER A 309 -27.97 22.76 -11.46
C SER A 309 -27.25 21.69 -12.32
N CYS A 310 -27.94 20.59 -12.65
CA CYS A 310 -27.36 19.38 -13.23
C CYS A 310 -27.13 19.44 -14.77
N GLU A 311 -26.67 20.56 -15.32
CA GLU A 311 -26.16 20.54 -16.71
C GLU A 311 -24.94 19.60 -16.79
N ASN A 312 -24.99 18.66 -17.74
CA ASN A 312 -24.26 17.40 -17.68
C ASN A 312 -22.76 17.54 -18.05
N THR A 313 -22.01 18.21 -17.18
CA THR A 313 -20.55 18.17 -17.10
C THR A 313 -20.14 17.76 -15.69
N THR A 314 -19.94 16.45 -15.49
CA THR A 314 -19.23 15.94 -14.31
C THR A 314 -17.80 16.45 -14.35
N ASP A 315 -17.54 17.56 -13.65
CA ASP A 315 -16.20 18.13 -13.48
C ASP A 315 -15.51 17.45 -12.29
N VAL A 316 -14.51 16.63 -12.60
CA VAL A 316 -13.79 15.82 -11.62
C VAL A 316 -12.43 16.45 -11.36
N GLY A 317 -12.13 16.78 -10.10
CA GLY A 317 -10.80 17.26 -9.74
C GLY A 317 -9.69 16.27 -10.11
N LEU A 318 -8.55 16.78 -10.58
CA LEU A 318 -7.36 15.93 -10.79
C LEU A 318 -7.05 15.13 -9.53
N TYR A 319 -6.67 13.87 -9.72
CA TYR A 319 -6.36 12.90 -8.67
C TYR A 319 -7.52 12.62 -7.68
N THR A 320 -8.75 12.97 -8.05
CA THR A 320 -9.98 12.61 -7.34
C THR A 320 -10.68 11.46 -8.05
N VAL A 321 -11.34 10.55 -7.32
CA VAL A 321 -11.99 9.38 -7.92
C VAL A 321 -13.23 9.78 -8.73
N TYR A 322 -13.20 9.52 -10.04
CA TYR A 322 -14.40 9.32 -10.84
C TYR A 322 -14.83 7.85 -10.74
N GLU A 323 -16.08 7.60 -10.37
CA GLU A 323 -16.70 6.27 -10.33
C GLU A 323 -17.89 6.24 -11.30
N GLN A 324 -18.03 5.14 -12.06
CA GLN A 324 -19.22 4.92 -12.89
C GLN A 324 -19.76 3.50 -12.69
N SER A 325 -21.05 3.42 -12.39
CA SER A 325 -21.82 2.19 -12.24
C SER A 325 -22.46 1.71 -13.55
N PHE A 326 -22.58 0.40 -13.69
CA PHE A 326 -23.20 -0.34 -14.80
C PHE A 326 -23.93 -1.58 -14.26
N THR A 327 -24.91 -2.08 -15.00
CA THR A 327 -25.69 -3.27 -14.65
C THR A 327 -25.42 -4.38 -15.66
N HIS A 328 -25.04 -5.57 -15.20
CA HIS A 328 -24.90 -6.72 -16.08
C HIS A 328 -26.26 -7.31 -16.46
N SER A 329 -26.38 -7.80 -17.70
CA SER A 329 -27.64 -8.30 -18.27
C SER A 329 -27.88 -9.80 -18.09
N GLY A 330 -26.80 -10.58 -17.99
CA GLY A 330 -26.85 -12.04 -17.91
C GLY A 330 -27.11 -12.56 -16.50
N THR A 331 -27.64 -13.78 -16.42
CA THR A 331 -27.83 -14.49 -15.16
C THR A 331 -26.56 -15.26 -14.80
N TYR A 332 -25.86 -14.84 -13.75
CA TYR A 332 -24.63 -15.48 -13.29
C TYR A 332 -24.75 -15.91 -11.82
N ALA A 333 -24.44 -17.18 -11.53
CA ALA A 333 -24.40 -17.68 -10.15
C ALA A 333 -23.24 -17.09 -9.32
N ASN A 334 -22.25 -16.48 -9.98
CA ASN A 334 -21.12 -15.80 -9.37
C ASN A 334 -20.53 -14.79 -10.38
N PRO A 335 -20.99 -13.53 -10.39
CA PRO A 335 -20.53 -12.52 -11.35
C PRO A 335 -19.01 -12.31 -11.31
N TYR A 336 -18.40 -12.22 -10.11
CA TYR A 336 -16.94 -12.07 -9.93
C TYR A 336 -16.11 -13.16 -10.61
N TYR A 337 -16.61 -14.39 -10.66
CA TYR A 337 -15.91 -15.50 -11.31
C TYR A 337 -16.20 -15.59 -12.83
N TYR A 338 -17.45 -15.43 -13.24
CA TYR A 338 -17.90 -15.71 -14.61
C TYR A 338 -17.84 -14.51 -15.56
N VAL A 339 -17.76 -13.28 -15.05
CA VAL A 339 -17.78 -12.06 -15.86
C VAL A 339 -16.44 -11.34 -15.74
N THR A 340 -15.93 -10.87 -16.88
CA THR A 340 -14.80 -9.93 -16.95
C THR A 340 -15.28 -8.71 -17.73
N ALA A 341 -14.99 -7.51 -17.22
CA ALA A 341 -15.28 -6.27 -17.92
C ALA A 341 -14.16 -5.25 -17.67
N ASP A 342 -13.80 -4.47 -18.70
CA ASP A 342 -12.78 -3.42 -18.66
C ASP A 342 -13.32 -2.14 -19.32
N ALA A 343 -12.97 -0.97 -18.80
CA ALA A 343 -13.24 0.34 -19.40
C ALA A 343 -12.01 0.82 -20.18
N ASN A 344 -12.15 1.00 -21.50
CA ASN A 344 -11.09 1.54 -22.35
C ASN A 344 -11.23 3.07 -22.37
N VAL A 345 -10.43 3.76 -21.56
CA VAL A 345 -10.48 5.20 -21.39
C VAL A 345 -9.49 5.87 -22.34
N THR A 346 -9.90 6.95 -23.00
CA THR A 346 -9.04 7.85 -23.78
C THR A 346 -8.94 9.18 -23.02
N THR A 347 -7.73 9.56 -22.66
CA THR A 347 -7.42 10.81 -21.94
C THR A 347 -7.44 12.03 -22.87
N PRO A 348 -7.43 13.28 -22.35
CA PRO A 348 -7.30 14.50 -23.14
C PRO A 348 -6.09 14.53 -24.09
N SER A 349 -4.95 13.95 -23.70
CA SER A 349 -3.76 13.81 -24.55
C SER A 349 -3.88 12.74 -25.64
N GLY A 350 -4.95 11.95 -25.63
CA GLY A 350 -5.15 10.79 -26.51
C GLY A 350 -4.46 9.51 -26.03
N LYS A 351 -3.84 9.50 -24.83
CA LYS A 351 -3.36 8.26 -24.19
C LYS A 351 -4.55 7.33 -23.98
N LYS A 352 -4.35 6.03 -24.25
CA LYS A 352 -5.36 4.99 -24.04
C LYS A 352 -5.00 4.18 -22.80
N LEU A 353 -5.96 4.01 -21.91
CA LEU A 353 -5.87 3.23 -20.68
C LEU A 353 -6.91 2.11 -20.72
N THR A 354 -6.58 0.95 -20.14
CA THR A 354 -7.53 -0.14 -19.94
C THR A 354 -7.72 -0.30 -18.44
N VAL A 355 -8.80 0.27 -17.91
CA VAL A 355 -9.13 0.25 -16.48
C VAL A 355 -9.99 -0.99 -16.20
N PRO A 356 -9.54 -1.95 -15.37
CA PRO A 356 -10.35 -3.11 -15.07
C PRO A 356 -11.59 -2.71 -14.25
N MET A 357 -12.76 -3.23 -14.62
CA MET A 357 -14.01 -3.08 -13.86
C MET A 357 -14.10 -4.16 -12.76
N PHE A 358 -14.85 -3.88 -11.70
CA PHE A 358 -15.11 -4.80 -10.58
C PHE A 358 -16.61 -4.96 -10.30
N TRP A 359 -16.98 -6.11 -9.72
CA TRP A 359 -18.34 -6.40 -9.24
C TRP A 359 -18.55 -5.84 -7.83
N ASP A 360 -19.65 -5.13 -7.60
CA ASP A 360 -19.97 -4.46 -6.33
C ASP A 360 -21.24 -4.99 -5.63
N GLY A 361 -21.66 -6.21 -6.00
CA GLY A 361 -22.84 -6.87 -5.46
C GLY A 361 -24.03 -6.84 -6.43
N GLY A 362 -24.99 -7.74 -6.20
CA GLY A 362 -26.17 -7.89 -7.07
C GLY A 362 -25.77 -8.01 -8.55
N THR A 363 -26.35 -7.15 -9.39
CA THR A 363 -26.02 -7.02 -10.82
C THR A 363 -25.01 -5.91 -11.13
N THR A 364 -24.52 -5.20 -10.12
CA THR A 364 -23.75 -3.95 -10.24
C THR A 364 -22.28 -4.19 -10.52
N TRP A 365 -21.76 -3.51 -11.53
CA TRP A 365 -20.34 -3.41 -11.86
C TRP A 365 -19.90 -1.96 -11.92
N LYS A 366 -18.69 -1.68 -11.46
CA LYS A 366 -18.13 -0.33 -11.40
C LYS A 366 -16.75 -0.28 -12.05
N PHE A 367 -16.36 0.89 -12.53
CA PHE A 367 -14.95 1.23 -12.69
C PHE A 367 -14.64 2.56 -12.00
N ARG A 368 -13.40 2.68 -11.56
CA ARG A 368 -12.86 3.88 -10.91
C ARG A 368 -11.61 4.35 -11.66
N ILE A 369 -11.47 5.65 -11.85
CA ILE A 369 -10.26 6.28 -12.39
C ILE A 369 -10.09 7.65 -11.74
N ALA A 370 -8.85 8.07 -11.50
CA ALA A 370 -8.54 9.42 -11.07
C ALA A 370 -7.83 10.17 -12.22
N PRO A 371 -8.39 11.27 -12.75
CA PRO A 371 -7.81 11.96 -13.90
C PRO A 371 -6.49 12.63 -13.52
N THR A 372 -5.51 12.56 -14.41
CA THR A 372 -4.16 13.13 -14.23
C THR A 372 -3.83 14.21 -15.28
N GLU A 373 -4.76 14.52 -16.17
CA GLU A 373 -4.67 15.52 -17.23
C GLU A 373 -5.94 16.39 -17.20
N VAL A 374 -5.83 17.70 -17.42
CA VAL A 374 -7.01 18.58 -17.52
C VAL A 374 -7.69 18.38 -18.89
N GLY A 375 -9.02 18.30 -18.89
CA GLY A 375 -9.86 18.20 -20.10
C GLY A 375 -10.81 17.02 -20.09
N THR A 376 -11.45 16.76 -21.24
CA THR A 376 -12.47 15.71 -21.38
C THR A 376 -11.85 14.32 -21.56
N TYR A 377 -12.24 13.40 -20.68
CA TYR A 377 -12.01 11.97 -20.80
C TYR A 377 -13.21 11.32 -21.50
N THR A 378 -12.95 10.29 -22.30
CA THR A 378 -14.01 9.45 -22.90
C THR A 378 -13.71 7.99 -22.65
N TYR A 379 -14.74 7.14 -22.55
CA TYR A 379 -14.53 5.70 -22.36
C TYR A 379 -15.48 4.85 -23.18
N ILE A 380 -15.04 3.61 -23.47
CA ILE A 380 -15.89 2.53 -23.96
C ILE A 380 -15.62 1.23 -23.19
N THR A 381 -16.65 0.67 -22.57
CA THR A 381 -16.56 -0.58 -21.83
C THR A 381 -16.50 -1.79 -22.77
N LYS A 382 -15.88 -2.87 -22.30
CA LYS A 382 -15.71 -4.13 -23.03
C LYS A 382 -16.00 -5.30 -22.10
N SER A 383 -16.94 -6.16 -22.47
CA SER A 383 -17.27 -7.40 -21.74
C SER A 383 -17.85 -8.45 -22.68
N ALA A 384 -18.02 -9.68 -22.18
CA ALA A 384 -18.88 -10.69 -22.82
C ALA A 384 -20.37 -10.50 -22.47
N ASP A 385 -20.69 -9.80 -21.38
CA ASP A 385 -22.06 -9.47 -21.00
C ASP A 385 -22.58 -8.24 -21.78
N ALA A 386 -23.83 -8.29 -22.28
CA ALA A 386 -24.39 -7.22 -23.12
C ALA A 386 -24.81 -5.95 -22.34
N GLY A 387 -25.09 -6.07 -21.04
CA GLY A 387 -25.31 -4.96 -20.11
C GLY A 387 -24.02 -4.22 -19.77
N LEU A 388 -22.87 -4.90 -19.80
CA LEU A 388 -21.56 -4.29 -19.56
C LEU A 388 -20.76 -3.95 -20.82
N ASN A 389 -21.06 -4.53 -21.98
CA ASN A 389 -20.27 -4.33 -23.19
C ASN A 389 -20.69 -3.10 -24.02
N ALA A 390 -19.70 -2.45 -24.64
CA ALA A 390 -19.86 -1.32 -25.57
C ALA A 390 -20.68 -0.14 -25.02
N LYS A 391 -20.66 0.08 -23.70
CA LYS A 391 -21.23 1.27 -23.08
C LYS A 391 -20.22 2.42 -23.17
N THR A 392 -20.69 3.60 -23.54
CA THR A 392 -19.86 4.78 -23.76
C THR A 392 -20.24 5.90 -22.81
N GLY A 393 -19.28 6.73 -22.43
CA GLY A 393 -19.52 7.97 -21.70
C GLY A 393 -18.28 8.86 -21.67
N SER A 394 -18.41 9.97 -20.94
CA SER A 394 -17.39 11.00 -20.83
C SER A 394 -17.57 11.80 -19.55
N PHE A 395 -16.46 12.30 -19.02
CA PHE A 395 -16.42 13.27 -17.92
C PHE A 395 -15.35 14.31 -18.23
N THR A 396 -15.40 15.47 -17.58
CA THR A 396 -14.36 16.50 -17.71
C THR A 396 -13.54 16.54 -16.43
N ALA A 397 -12.25 16.84 -16.55
CA ALA A 397 -11.36 16.96 -15.40
C ALA A 397 -10.76 18.36 -15.31
N SER A 398 -10.80 18.96 -14.12
CA SER A 398 -10.24 20.27 -13.81
C SER A 398 -9.19 20.21 -12.69
N ASN A 399 -8.33 21.22 -12.61
CA ASN A 399 -7.30 21.29 -11.58
C ASN A 399 -7.85 21.96 -10.31
N THR A 400 -8.18 21.17 -9.31
CA THR A 400 -8.66 21.61 -7.99
C THR A 400 -7.54 21.93 -6.99
N GLY A 401 -6.26 21.85 -7.39
CA GLY A 401 -5.11 22.06 -6.51
C GLY A 401 -4.75 20.84 -5.65
N ASN A 402 -5.33 19.66 -5.93
CA ASN A 402 -4.96 18.40 -5.31
C ASN A 402 -3.45 18.12 -5.52
N LYS A 403 -2.75 17.68 -4.45
CA LYS A 403 -1.33 17.33 -4.52
C LYS A 403 -1.08 16.17 -5.49
N GLY A 404 -2.03 15.26 -5.62
CA GLY A 404 -1.94 14.05 -6.42
C GLY A 404 -1.15 12.93 -5.74
N PHE A 405 -0.96 11.83 -6.47
CA PHE A 405 -0.33 10.62 -5.94
C PHE A 405 1.14 10.81 -5.63
N ILE A 406 1.64 10.07 -4.64
CA ILE A 406 3.05 10.03 -4.30
C ILE A 406 3.78 9.16 -5.34
N ILE A 407 4.87 9.67 -5.89
CA ILE A 407 5.70 9.00 -6.90
C ILE A 407 7.18 9.13 -6.55
N ARG A 408 8.02 8.24 -7.10
CA ARG A 408 9.49 8.41 -7.07
C ARG A 408 9.85 9.64 -7.89
N ASP A 409 10.73 10.50 -7.40
CA ASP A 409 11.18 11.66 -8.16
C ASP A 409 12.04 11.23 -9.37
N PRO A 410 11.63 11.47 -10.62
CA PRO A 410 12.44 11.10 -11.79
C PRO A 410 13.76 11.88 -11.90
N SER A 411 13.94 12.93 -11.10
CA SER A 411 15.17 13.74 -11.04
C SER A 411 16.05 13.43 -9.83
N ASN A 412 15.58 12.63 -8.87
CA ASN A 412 16.37 12.20 -7.72
C ASN A 412 15.97 10.78 -7.29
N ASN A 413 16.88 9.83 -7.53
CA ASN A 413 16.71 8.40 -7.27
C ASN A 413 16.39 8.04 -5.81
N TYR A 414 16.48 8.97 -4.85
CA TYR A 414 16.31 8.72 -3.41
C TYR A 414 15.17 9.54 -2.79
N ALA A 415 14.32 10.15 -3.61
CA ALA A 415 13.26 11.04 -3.15
C ALA A 415 11.88 10.61 -3.65
N PHE A 416 10.86 11.04 -2.89
CA PHE A 416 9.46 10.96 -3.28
C PHE A 416 8.91 12.37 -3.47
N LYS A 417 7.90 12.51 -4.33
CA LYS A 417 7.16 13.76 -4.50
C LYS A 417 5.71 13.51 -4.87
N TYR A 418 4.89 14.51 -4.62
CA TYR A 418 3.52 14.57 -5.10
C TYR A 418 3.49 14.84 -6.62
N SER A 419 2.74 14.04 -7.36
CA SER A 419 2.73 14.06 -8.84
C SER A 419 2.02 15.28 -9.45
N GLY A 420 1.06 15.89 -8.75
CA GLY A 420 0.33 17.08 -9.19
C GLY A 420 1.05 18.39 -8.86
N THR A 421 1.56 18.55 -7.63
CA THR A 421 2.27 19.78 -7.21
C THR A 421 3.78 19.75 -7.45
N GLY A 422 4.38 18.57 -7.58
CA GLY A 422 5.84 18.40 -7.64
C GLY A 422 6.57 18.57 -6.29
N GLU A 423 5.83 18.81 -5.20
CA GLU A 423 6.36 18.97 -3.84
C GLU A 423 6.96 17.66 -3.33
N HIS A 424 8.22 17.68 -2.87
CA HIS A 424 8.87 16.53 -2.23
C HIS A 424 8.19 16.15 -0.92
N VAL A 425 8.04 14.85 -0.66
CA VAL A 425 7.35 14.34 0.53
C VAL A 425 8.23 13.38 1.33
N PHE A 426 8.56 13.79 2.55
CA PHE A 426 9.17 12.91 3.54
C PHE A 426 8.10 11.95 4.07
N LEU A 427 8.30 10.64 3.89
CA LEU A 427 7.33 9.62 4.29
C LEU A 427 7.55 9.21 5.76
N MET A 428 6.54 9.43 6.60
CA MET A 428 6.51 8.98 7.98
C MET A 428 5.17 8.29 8.26
N GLY A 429 5.21 6.99 8.48
CA GLY A 429 4.01 6.17 8.61
C GLY A 429 3.85 5.50 9.96
N ASP A 430 2.71 4.86 10.17
CA ASP A 430 2.44 3.96 11.29
C ASP A 430 1.92 2.62 10.77
N THR A 431 2.26 1.53 11.45
CA THR A 431 1.81 0.19 11.11
C THR A 431 0.52 -0.12 11.86
N CYS A 432 -0.51 -0.57 11.13
CA CYS A 432 -1.72 -1.16 11.71
C CYS A 432 -2.14 -2.34 10.83
N TRP A 433 -1.58 -3.52 11.11
CA TRP A 433 -1.64 -4.67 10.21
C TRP A 433 -3.04 -5.04 9.76
N ASN A 434 -4.00 -4.99 10.67
CA ASN A 434 -5.38 -5.38 10.44
C ASN A 434 -6.32 -4.16 10.34
N CYS A 435 -5.86 -2.98 9.90
CA CYS A 435 -6.60 -1.71 9.89
C CYS A 435 -7.95 -1.75 9.16
N PHE A 436 -8.12 -2.67 8.22
CA PHE A 436 -9.35 -2.87 7.42
C PHE A 436 -10.31 -3.95 7.97
N SER A 437 -9.98 -4.53 9.14
CA SER A 437 -10.74 -5.61 9.76
C SER A 437 -10.87 -5.41 11.27
N ASN A 438 -11.97 -5.89 11.84
CA ASN A 438 -12.23 -5.81 13.26
C ASN A 438 -11.68 -7.02 14.03
N VAL A 439 -10.40 -7.37 13.81
CA VAL A 439 -9.72 -8.46 14.51
C VAL A 439 -9.78 -8.21 16.01
N GLY A 440 -10.53 -9.05 16.73
CA GLY A 440 -10.72 -8.94 18.17
C GLY A 440 -11.72 -7.87 18.65
N GLY A 441 -12.54 -7.31 17.76
CA GLY A 441 -13.75 -6.54 18.11
C GLY A 441 -13.57 -5.05 18.40
N ASN A 442 -12.34 -4.54 18.50
CA ASN A 442 -12.03 -3.20 19.02
C ASN A 442 -11.73 -2.11 17.98
N LEU A 443 -11.80 -2.37 16.68
CA LEU A 443 -11.52 -1.39 15.60
C LEU A 443 -12.73 -1.22 14.67
N THR A 444 -13.77 -0.60 15.24
CA THR A 444 -14.93 -0.09 14.51
C THR A 444 -14.56 1.11 13.63
N HIS A 445 -15.46 1.53 12.74
CA HIS A 445 -15.32 2.75 11.94
C HIS A 445 -14.98 4.00 12.78
N ASP A 446 -15.66 4.26 13.89
CA ASP A 446 -15.39 5.49 14.68
C ASP A 446 -14.01 5.44 15.35
N ILE A 447 -13.61 4.27 15.86
CA ILE A 447 -12.28 4.06 16.45
C ILE A 447 -11.18 4.15 15.38
N PHE A 448 -11.46 3.68 14.16
CA PHE A 448 -10.58 3.88 13.01
C PHE A 448 -10.46 5.38 12.67
N ARG A 449 -11.57 6.12 12.58
CA ARG A 449 -11.55 7.58 12.30
C ARG A 449 -10.74 8.35 13.34
N GLN A 450 -11.03 8.14 14.62
CA GLN A 450 -10.27 8.73 15.74
C GLN A 450 -8.76 8.40 15.69
N TYR A 451 -8.40 7.17 15.27
CA TYR A 451 -7.02 6.77 15.09
C TYR A 451 -6.34 7.49 13.89
N ILE A 452 -7.01 7.57 12.74
CA ILE A 452 -6.56 8.33 11.56
C ILE A 452 -6.35 9.81 11.92
N ASP A 453 -7.35 10.47 12.52
CA ASP A 453 -7.26 11.87 12.94
C ASP A 453 -6.09 12.09 13.87
N LYS A 454 -5.90 11.16 14.81
CA LYS A 454 -4.78 11.23 15.75
C LYS A 454 -3.45 11.14 15.03
N ARG A 455 -3.31 10.26 14.04
CA ARG A 455 -2.09 10.11 13.25
C ARG A 455 -1.83 11.31 12.35
N ALA A 456 -2.85 11.85 11.69
CA ALA A 456 -2.75 13.09 10.90
C ALA A 456 -2.30 14.28 11.78
N SER A 457 -2.88 14.42 12.98
CA SER A 457 -2.49 15.46 13.96
C SER A 457 -1.01 15.35 14.39
N GLN A 458 -0.45 14.14 14.38
CA GLN A 458 0.94 13.81 14.70
C GLN A 458 1.91 13.85 13.50
N LYS A 459 1.42 14.26 12.31
CA LYS A 459 2.16 14.35 11.03
C LYS A 459 2.49 13.01 10.36
N PHE A 460 1.90 11.91 10.80
CA PHE A 460 1.96 10.67 10.03
C PHE A 460 1.17 10.86 8.71
N ASN A 461 1.77 10.44 7.60
CA ASN A 461 1.22 10.64 6.25
C ASN A 461 1.03 9.34 5.46
N PHE A 462 1.37 8.19 6.04
CA PHE A 462 0.93 6.89 5.53
C PHE A 462 0.62 5.88 6.64
N ILE A 463 -0.22 4.87 6.34
CA ILE A 463 -0.48 3.74 7.24
C ILE A 463 -0.45 2.43 6.47
N ARG A 464 0.23 1.42 7.02
CA ARG A 464 0.42 0.08 6.42
C ARG A 464 -0.63 -0.90 6.94
N SER A 465 -1.29 -1.65 6.05
CA SER A 465 -2.30 -2.66 6.42
C SER A 465 -2.48 -3.77 5.37
N TYR A 466 -2.79 -4.97 5.82
CA TYR A 466 -3.41 -6.00 5.00
C TYR A 466 -4.82 -5.56 4.57
N ILE A 467 -5.15 -5.65 3.28
CA ILE A 467 -6.52 -5.44 2.79
C ILE A 467 -7.44 -6.56 3.30
N VAL A 468 -6.95 -7.81 3.24
CA VAL A 468 -7.57 -8.97 3.86
C VAL A 468 -6.48 -9.72 4.64
N PRO A 469 -6.57 -9.84 5.97
CA PRO A 469 -5.56 -10.54 6.77
C PRO A 469 -5.78 -12.05 6.69
N ILE A 470 -5.38 -12.68 5.59
CA ILE A 470 -5.63 -14.10 5.32
C ILE A 470 -4.75 -14.98 6.21
N TYR A 471 -5.31 -15.63 7.23
CA TYR A 471 -4.60 -16.56 8.11
C TYR A 471 -5.11 -18.00 7.92
N GLN A 472 -4.23 -18.97 7.59
CA GLN A 472 -4.59 -20.36 7.23
C GLN A 472 -4.11 -21.43 8.21
N ASP A 473 -3.20 -21.09 9.10
CA ASP A 473 -2.76 -21.89 10.25
C ASP A 473 -3.73 -21.79 11.46
N LEU A 474 -4.84 -21.07 11.31
CA LEU A 474 -5.95 -21.05 12.26
C LEU A 474 -6.95 -22.21 11.98
N PRO A 475 -7.62 -22.77 13.01
CA PRO A 475 -8.59 -23.86 12.82
C PRO A 475 -9.77 -23.48 11.90
N ASN A 476 -10.17 -24.43 11.06
CA ASN A 476 -11.23 -24.28 10.06
C ASN A 476 -12.56 -24.88 10.57
N PRO A 477 -13.75 -24.30 10.32
CA PRO A 477 -14.01 -23.03 9.63
C PRO A 477 -14.23 -21.87 10.60
N VAL A 478 -13.37 -20.86 10.47
CA VAL A 478 -13.46 -19.51 11.04
C VAL A 478 -13.69 -19.40 12.57
N SER A 479 -12.71 -18.81 13.25
CA SER A 479 -13.08 -17.77 14.22
C SER A 479 -13.50 -16.54 13.42
N GLN A 480 -14.80 -16.45 13.08
CA GLN A 480 -15.34 -15.42 12.18
C GLN A 480 -14.96 -14.00 12.66
N ALA A 481 -14.89 -13.81 13.98
CA ALA A 481 -14.40 -12.61 14.67
C ALA A 481 -12.96 -12.13 14.36
N GLN A 482 -12.19 -12.83 13.49
CA GLN A 482 -10.83 -12.43 13.09
C GLN A 482 -10.67 -12.08 11.60
N HIS A 483 -11.71 -12.23 10.77
CA HIS A 483 -11.63 -11.90 9.33
C HIS A 483 -12.86 -11.12 8.83
N ILE A 484 -13.51 -10.41 9.76
CA ILE A 484 -14.69 -9.58 9.49
C ILE A 484 -14.36 -8.11 9.65
N ASN A 485 -15.08 -7.27 8.91
CA ASN A 485 -15.37 -5.90 9.29
C ASN A 485 -16.89 -5.74 9.36
N GLU A 486 -17.38 -4.51 9.38
CA GLU A 486 -18.80 -4.17 9.46
C GLU A 486 -19.62 -4.78 8.30
N GLY A 487 -18.99 -5.07 7.16
CA GLY A 487 -19.59 -5.73 6.00
C GLY A 487 -19.52 -7.27 6.02
N GLY A 488 -19.12 -7.89 7.14
CA GLY A 488 -18.96 -9.35 7.26
C GLY A 488 -17.58 -9.84 6.80
N VAL A 489 -17.48 -11.09 6.33
CA VAL A 489 -16.19 -11.71 5.91
C VAL A 489 -15.83 -11.32 4.48
N ALA A 490 -14.53 -11.19 4.15
CA ALA A 490 -14.07 -10.87 2.79
C ALA A 490 -14.42 -11.93 1.71
N PHE A 491 -14.53 -13.21 2.11
CA PHE A 491 -14.85 -14.33 1.23
C PHE A 491 -16.00 -15.16 1.81
N LEU A 492 -17.13 -15.23 1.09
CA LEU A 492 -18.33 -15.96 1.51
C LEU A 492 -18.04 -17.46 1.57
N LEU A 493 -18.44 -18.11 2.68
CA LEU A 493 -18.15 -19.51 2.97
C LEU A 493 -16.64 -19.88 2.94
N TRP A 494 -15.75 -18.87 3.04
CA TRP A 494 -14.30 -19.02 2.83
C TRP A 494 -13.92 -19.56 1.44
N ASP A 495 -14.81 -19.39 0.46
CA ASP A 495 -14.61 -19.79 -0.92
C ASP A 495 -13.82 -18.69 -1.68
N ARG A 496 -12.66 -19.10 -2.19
CA ARG A 496 -11.64 -18.27 -2.85
C ARG A 496 -12.17 -17.53 -4.08
N ASP A 497 -13.22 -18.07 -4.69
CA ASP A 497 -13.89 -17.49 -5.85
C ASP A 497 -15.17 -16.70 -5.48
N LYS A 498 -15.53 -16.56 -4.20
CA LYS A 498 -16.74 -15.82 -3.76
C LYS A 498 -16.38 -14.65 -2.84
N VAL A 499 -15.90 -13.57 -3.42
CA VAL A 499 -15.74 -12.29 -2.70
C VAL A 499 -17.09 -11.83 -2.14
N ASN A 500 -17.04 -11.14 -0.99
CA ASN A 500 -18.16 -10.40 -0.43
C ASN A 500 -17.96 -8.90 -0.66
N PRO A 501 -18.73 -8.27 -1.57
CA PRO A 501 -18.60 -6.84 -1.86
C PRO A 501 -18.77 -5.95 -0.62
N GLU A 502 -19.62 -6.33 0.35
CA GLU A 502 -19.89 -5.50 1.54
C GLU A 502 -18.63 -5.32 2.41
N TYR A 503 -17.78 -6.34 2.54
CA TYR A 503 -16.48 -6.21 3.22
C TYR A 503 -15.63 -5.13 2.56
N PHE A 504 -15.57 -5.15 1.22
CA PHE A 504 -14.73 -4.23 0.45
C PHE A 504 -15.33 -2.82 0.35
N LYS A 505 -16.65 -2.64 0.52
CA LYS A 505 -17.26 -1.32 0.72
C LYS A 505 -16.78 -0.66 2.02
N GLN A 506 -16.67 -1.39 3.12
CA GLN A 506 -16.09 -0.84 4.35
C GLN A 506 -14.60 -0.47 4.18
N VAL A 507 -13.86 -1.23 3.35
CA VAL A 507 -12.47 -0.87 2.98
C VAL A 507 -12.44 0.40 2.13
N ASP A 508 -13.37 0.59 1.17
CA ASP A 508 -13.51 1.85 0.43
C ASP A 508 -13.67 3.03 1.41
N GLU A 509 -14.58 2.94 2.39
CA GLU A 509 -14.84 4.01 3.37
C GLU A 509 -13.62 4.30 4.26
N ARG A 510 -12.92 3.27 4.73
CA ARG A 510 -11.69 3.43 5.51
C ARG A 510 -10.57 4.09 4.68
N ILE A 511 -10.41 3.75 3.40
CA ILE A 511 -9.43 4.40 2.50
C ILE A 511 -9.83 5.84 2.19
N LYS A 512 -11.09 6.10 1.83
CA LYS A 512 -11.64 7.45 1.61
C LYS A 512 -11.34 8.38 2.78
N TYR A 513 -11.60 7.90 4.01
CA TYR A 513 -11.38 8.69 5.21
C TYR A 513 -9.89 8.94 5.50
N ALA A 514 -9.04 7.92 5.38
CA ALA A 514 -7.60 8.11 5.52
C ALA A 514 -7.07 9.16 4.53
N ASN A 515 -7.50 9.07 3.26
CA ASN A 515 -7.13 10.01 2.21
C ASN A 515 -7.64 11.44 2.48
N SER A 516 -8.85 11.63 3.03
CA SER A 516 -9.37 12.97 3.37
C SER A 516 -8.57 13.65 4.49
N GLN A 517 -7.95 12.86 5.39
CA GLN A 517 -7.02 13.35 6.41
C GLN A 517 -5.56 13.47 5.92
N GLY A 518 -5.31 13.28 4.61
CA GLY A 518 -3.97 13.36 4.02
C GLY A 518 -3.08 12.15 4.27
N ILE A 519 -3.65 11.02 4.71
CA ILE A 519 -2.95 9.75 4.93
C ILE A 519 -3.09 8.84 3.70
N THR A 520 -1.96 8.41 3.16
CA THR A 520 -1.86 7.42 2.08
C THR A 520 -1.91 6.01 2.66
N MET A 521 -2.73 5.11 2.13
CA MET A 521 -2.76 3.73 2.63
C MET A 521 -1.74 2.87 1.88
N HIS A 522 -0.77 2.28 2.59
CA HIS A 522 0.15 1.27 2.06
C HIS A 522 -0.54 -0.10 2.17
N LEU A 523 -0.86 -0.67 1.02
CA LEU A 523 -1.75 -1.83 0.89
C LEU A 523 -0.98 -3.12 0.63
N LEU A 524 -1.17 -4.09 1.51
CA LEU A 524 -0.70 -5.47 1.35
C LEU A 524 -1.86 -6.37 0.94
N VAL A 525 -1.68 -7.17 -0.12
CA VAL A 525 -2.72 -8.07 -0.65
C VAL A 525 -2.99 -9.26 0.27
N GLY A 526 -2.07 -9.58 1.18
CA GLY A 526 -2.22 -10.62 2.21
C GLY A 526 -1.03 -10.69 3.15
N SER A 527 -1.07 -11.63 4.09
CA SER A 527 -0.15 -11.71 5.23
C SER A 527 1.03 -12.68 5.07
N ASP A 528 1.80 -12.73 6.16
CA ASP A 528 2.91 -13.61 6.57
C ASP A 528 2.85 -15.10 6.16
N LYS A 529 3.95 -15.82 6.44
CA LYS A 529 4.13 -17.27 6.28
C LYS A 529 3.95 -17.75 4.85
N ASP A 530 3.18 -18.81 4.64
CA ASP A 530 2.70 -19.33 3.36
C ASP A 530 1.18 -19.18 3.22
N ASN A 531 0.56 -18.31 4.02
CA ASN A 531 -0.89 -18.21 4.17
C ASN A 531 -1.60 -17.89 2.84
N LEU A 532 -1.05 -16.97 2.05
CA LEU A 532 -1.65 -16.56 0.77
C LEU A 532 -1.68 -17.73 -0.25
N VAL A 533 -0.62 -18.54 -0.32
CA VAL A 533 -0.54 -19.71 -1.21
C VAL A 533 -1.36 -20.88 -0.67
N LYS A 534 -1.43 -21.10 0.66
CA LYS A 534 -2.39 -22.04 1.26
C LYS A 534 -3.84 -21.66 0.93
N PHE A 535 -4.17 -20.37 1.02
CA PHE A 535 -5.53 -19.89 0.82
C PHE A 535 -5.94 -19.84 -0.64
N PHE A 536 -5.10 -19.44 -1.61
CA PHE A 536 -5.52 -19.46 -3.01
C PHE A 536 -5.20 -20.78 -3.71
N GLY A 537 -4.08 -21.42 -3.34
CA GLY A 537 -3.44 -22.48 -4.11
C GLY A 537 -2.60 -21.89 -5.25
N TRP A 538 -1.64 -22.67 -5.76
CA TRP A 538 -0.81 -22.28 -6.90
C TRP A 538 -1.01 -23.20 -8.11
N ASP A 539 -0.77 -24.50 -7.91
CA ASP A 539 -0.83 -25.53 -8.95
C ASP A 539 -2.24 -25.73 -9.53
N ASN A 540 -2.34 -26.46 -10.65
CA ASN A 540 -3.60 -26.76 -11.34
C ASN A 540 -4.44 -25.51 -11.66
N ASN A 541 -3.76 -24.45 -12.13
CA ASN A 541 -4.31 -23.12 -12.43
C ASN A 541 -4.89 -22.34 -11.23
N ASN A 542 -4.65 -22.77 -9.98
CA ASN A 542 -5.16 -22.03 -8.81
C ASN A 542 -4.54 -20.64 -8.63
N TYR A 543 -3.33 -20.39 -9.17
CA TYR A 543 -2.74 -19.03 -9.24
C TYR A 543 -3.69 -18.00 -9.89
N GLN A 544 -4.57 -18.42 -10.81
CA GLN A 544 -5.55 -17.55 -11.47
C GLN A 544 -6.61 -17.00 -10.49
N LYS A 545 -6.85 -17.68 -9.36
CA LYS A 545 -7.72 -17.18 -8.28
C LYS A 545 -7.07 -16.01 -7.56
N MET A 546 -5.75 -16.10 -7.32
CA MET A 546 -4.96 -15.03 -6.73
C MET A 546 -4.82 -13.84 -7.70
N GLU A 547 -4.55 -14.09 -8.98
CA GLU A 547 -4.51 -13.05 -10.03
C GLU A 547 -5.87 -12.32 -10.15
N ARG A 548 -7.00 -13.06 -10.10
CA ARG A 548 -8.34 -12.48 -10.10
C ARG A 548 -8.60 -11.60 -8.87
N TYR A 549 -8.15 -12.03 -7.70
CA TYR A 549 -8.22 -11.24 -6.47
C TYR A 549 -7.36 -9.97 -6.56
N VAL A 550 -6.11 -10.06 -7.01
CA VAL A 550 -5.24 -8.87 -7.21
C VAL A 550 -5.84 -7.92 -8.26
N ARG A 551 -6.40 -8.43 -9.37
CA ARG A 551 -7.16 -7.62 -10.33
C ARG A 551 -8.34 -6.90 -9.68
N TYR A 552 -9.09 -7.56 -8.81
CA TYR A 552 -10.24 -6.98 -8.10
C TYR A 552 -9.81 -5.88 -7.13
N LEU A 553 -8.72 -6.07 -6.41
CA LEU A 553 -8.12 -5.05 -5.55
C LEU A 553 -7.65 -3.83 -6.36
N ALA A 554 -6.90 -4.03 -7.45
CA ALA A 554 -6.44 -2.95 -8.31
C ALA A 554 -7.63 -2.18 -8.93
N ALA A 555 -8.60 -2.89 -9.51
CA ALA A 555 -9.82 -2.30 -10.08
C ALA A 555 -10.62 -1.44 -9.10
N ARG A 556 -10.59 -1.79 -7.80
CA ARG A 556 -11.34 -1.12 -6.74
C ARG A 556 -10.56 0.02 -6.07
N TYR A 557 -9.23 -0.11 -5.91
CA TYR A 557 -8.43 0.81 -5.10
C TYR A 557 -7.41 1.67 -5.85
N ASP A 558 -7.04 1.34 -7.09
CA ASP A 558 -6.00 2.05 -7.85
C ASP A 558 -6.37 3.51 -8.17
N ALA A 559 -7.63 3.94 -8.04
CA ALA A 559 -8.00 5.35 -8.19
C ALA A 559 -7.79 6.20 -6.91
N TYR A 560 -7.57 5.58 -5.75
CA TYR A 560 -7.37 6.30 -4.48
C TYR A 560 -5.89 6.64 -4.25
N ASN A 561 -5.60 7.46 -3.24
CA ASN A 561 -4.22 7.72 -2.81
C ASN A 561 -3.72 6.55 -1.95
N VAL A 562 -3.16 5.55 -2.62
CA VAL A 562 -2.67 4.29 -2.05
C VAL A 562 -1.27 3.98 -2.61
N ASN A 563 -0.47 3.24 -1.87
CA ASN A 563 0.76 2.63 -2.39
C ASN A 563 0.66 1.11 -2.22
N TRP A 564 1.35 0.34 -3.05
CA TRP A 564 1.28 -1.12 -3.04
C TRP A 564 2.54 -1.71 -2.40
N GLU A 565 2.37 -2.68 -1.51
CA GLU A 565 3.51 -3.25 -0.76
C GLU A 565 3.57 -4.79 -0.87
N GLY A 566 2.90 -5.31 -1.89
CA GLY A 566 2.86 -6.75 -2.16
C GLY A 566 2.21 -7.50 -1.01
N ARG A 567 3.01 -8.22 -0.23
CA ARG A 567 2.57 -9.16 0.82
C ARG A 567 3.65 -9.27 1.90
N ALA A 568 3.23 -9.40 3.16
CA ALA A 568 4.15 -9.48 4.30
C ALA A 568 5.13 -10.65 4.21
N GLU A 569 6.37 -10.38 4.62
CA GLU A 569 7.41 -11.36 4.92
C GLU A 569 7.51 -12.45 3.83
N ILE A 570 7.69 -12.00 2.59
CA ILE A 570 7.56 -12.83 1.38
C ILE A 570 8.43 -14.09 1.44
N GLU A 571 9.63 -14.03 2.02
CA GLU A 571 10.57 -15.14 2.16
C GLU A 571 10.02 -16.29 3.02
N GLU A 572 9.10 -16.03 3.96
CA GLU A 572 8.44 -17.09 4.74
C GLU A 572 7.54 -18.01 3.89
N GLN A 573 7.23 -17.63 2.64
CA GLN A 573 6.66 -18.53 1.65
C GLN A 573 7.56 -19.75 1.38
N GLY A 574 8.87 -19.60 1.64
CA GLY A 574 9.88 -20.61 1.38
C GLY A 574 10.18 -20.79 -0.13
N SER A 575 10.92 -21.86 -0.42
CA SER A 575 11.31 -22.24 -1.79
C SER A 575 10.36 -23.27 -2.44
N THR A 576 9.30 -23.68 -1.74
CA THR A 576 8.29 -24.62 -2.24
C THR A 576 7.30 -23.92 -3.18
N THR A 577 6.86 -24.62 -4.23
CA THR A 577 6.05 -24.10 -5.34
C THR A 577 4.99 -23.08 -4.89
N PRO A 578 5.05 -21.82 -5.36
CA PRO A 578 5.91 -21.28 -6.43
C PRO A 578 7.36 -20.96 -6.06
N GLY A 579 7.68 -20.85 -4.78
CA GLY A 579 8.86 -20.16 -4.27
C GLY A 579 8.62 -18.66 -4.11
N TYR A 580 9.22 -18.06 -3.08
CA TYR A 580 8.99 -16.67 -2.68
C TYR A 580 9.23 -15.64 -3.81
N LEU A 581 10.33 -15.76 -4.56
CA LEU A 581 10.64 -14.87 -5.69
C LEU A 581 9.57 -14.90 -6.78
N VAL A 582 9.08 -16.10 -7.14
CA VAL A 582 8.06 -16.27 -8.18
C VAL A 582 6.71 -15.72 -7.70
N LEU A 583 6.36 -15.92 -6.42
CA LEU A 583 5.17 -15.31 -5.83
C LEU A 583 5.26 -13.78 -5.83
N GLY A 584 6.35 -13.23 -5.30
CA GLY A 584 6.58 -11.79 -5.20
C GLY A 584 6.54 -11.10 -6.55
N ASN A 585 7.28 -11.64 -7.54
CA ASN A 585 7.24 -11.14 -8.91
C ASN A 585 5.87 -11.31 -9.57
N SER A 586 5.12 -12.39 -9.28
CA SER A 586 3.77 -12.54 -9.85
C SER A 586 2.82 -11.47 -9.31
N ILE A 587 2.79 -11.27 -7.99
CA ILE A 587 2.01 -10.20 -7.35
C ILE A 587 2.43 -8.84 -7.91
N GLY A 588 3.74 -8.58 -7.99
CA GLY A 588 4.26 -7.29 -8.44
C GLY A 588 3.87 -6.97 -9.89
N ASN A 589 4.05 -7.92 -10.81
CA ASN A 589 3.63 -7.78 -12.21
C ASN A 589 2.10 -7.74 -12.37
N TRP A 590 1.30 -8.38 -11.50
CA TRP A 590 -0.16 -8.28 -11.55
C TRP A 590 -0.66 -6.90 -11.16
N ILE A 591 -0.05 -6.27 -10.15
CA ILE A 591 -0.41 -4.91 -9.75
C ILE A 591 -0.05 -3.93 -10.88
N GLU A 592 1.17 -3.97 -11.44
CA GLU A 592 1.58 -3.16 -12.58
C GLU A 592 0.69 -3.37 -13.84
N LYS A 593 0.22 -4.61 -14.06
CA LYS A 593 -0.67 -4.97 -15.17
C LYS A 593 -2.09 -4.41 -15.05
N TYR A 594 -2.59 -4.21 -13.83
CA TYR A 594 -3.99 -3.84 -13.58
C TYR A 594 -4.19 -2.42 -13.04
N GLY A 595 -3.15 -1.81 -12.46
CA GLY A 595 -3.14 -0.39 -12.12
C GLY A 595 -2.83 0.49 -13.34
N VAL A 596 -3.36 1.72 -13.35
CA VAL A 596 -3.16 2.69 -14.44
C VAL A 596 -2.56 4.01 -13.98
N HIS A 597 -2.52 4.27 -12.66
CA HIS A 597 -2.06 5.54 -12.09
C HIS A 597 -0.58 5.58 -11.70
N ASN A 598 0.12 4.44 -11.76
CA ASN A 598 1.55 4.31 -11.41
C ASN A 598 1.83 4.77 -9.96
N HIS A 599 1.04 4.26 -9.01
CA HIS A 599 1.35 4.37 -7.58
C HIS A 599 2.70 3.73 -7.26
N LEU A 600 3.33 4.19 -6.18
CA LEU A 600 4.54 3.52 -5.68
C LEU A 600 4.26 2.06 -5.37
N GLN A 601 5.20 1.19 -5.69
CA GLN A 601 5.14 -0.22 -5.35
C GLN A 601 6.42 -0.78 -4.70
N SER A 602 6.27 -1.70 -3.74
CA SER A 602 7.37 -2.47 -3.14
C SER A 602 6.89 -3.87 -2.70
N MET A 603 7.72 -4.57 -1.92
CA MET A 603 7.44 -5.87 -1.34
C MET A 603 7.96 -5.92 0.10
N HIS A 604 7.14 -6.39 1.03
CA HIS A 604 7.59 -6.57 2.40
C HIS A 604 8.47 -7.82 2.55
N THR A 605 9.64 -7.65 3.16
CA THR A 605 10.66 -8.72 3.32
C THR A 605 10.98 -8.99 4.79
N LEU A 606 11.80 -10.01 5.09
CA LEU A 606 12.35 -10.32 6.42
C LEU A 606 13.61 -9.51 6.74
N ASP A 607 14.32 -9.02 5.72
CA ASP A 607 15.55 -8.23 5.87
C ASP A 607 15.48 -6.95 5.01
N SER A 608 15.52 -7.13 3.68
CA SER A 608 15.44 -6.06 2.68
C SER A 608 15.12 -6.61 1.29
N THR A 609 14.31 -5.89 0.51
CA THR A 609 14.08 -6.17 -0.93
C THR A 609 15.34 -6.14 -1.78
N ALA A 610 16.43 -5.54 -1.28
CA ALA A 610 17.73 -5.53 -1.92
C ALA A 610 18.65 -6.70 -1.51
N TRP A 611 18.32 -7.42 -0.42
CA TRP A 611 19.24 -8.39 0.15
C TRP A 611 18.58 -9.40 1.11
N ASN A 612 18.69 -10.68 0.76
CA ASN A 612 18.36 -11.80 1.65
C ASN A 612 19.58 -12.20 2.51
N ARG A 613 19.43 -12.31 3.85
CA ARG A 613 20.56 -12.72 4.71
C ARG A 613 20.95 -14.19 4.59
N ASN A 614 19.99 -15.05 4.26
CA ASN A 614 20.18 -16.50 4.12
C ASN A 614 20.74 -16.87 2.74
N ASN A 615 20.51 -16.04 1.73
CA ASN A 615 21.18 -16.12 0.43
C ASN A 615 21.69 -14.75 -0.06
N PRO A 616 22.85 -14.25 0.44
CA PRO A 616 23.39 -12.93 0.13
C PRO A 616 23.87 -12.67 -1.31
N SER A 617 23.65 -13.61 -2.24
CA SER A 617 23.74 -13.41 -3.69
C SER A 617 22.40 -13.07 -4.34
N ASP A 618 21.28 -13.27 -3.65
CA ASP A 618 19.95 -12.89 -4.12
C ASP A 618 19.71 -11.40 -3.79
N THR A 619 19.73 -10.57 -4.82
CA THR A 619 19.08 -9.24 -4.78
C THR A 619 17.59 -9.46 -5.06
N GLU A 620 16.79 -9.66 -4.02
CA GLU A 620 15.46 -10.29 -4.15
C GLU A 620 14.56 -9.64 -5.21
N PHE A 621 14.32 -8.33 -5.06
CA PHE A 621 13.45 -7.54 -5.93
C PHE A 621 14.07 -6.19 -6.31
N ALA A 622 15.25 -5.84 -5.77
CA ALA A 622 15.86 -4.51 -5.97
C ALA A 622 15.95 -4.05 -7.42
N ASN A 623 16.21 -4.96 -8.35
CA ASN A 623 16.39 -4.68 -9.78
C ASN A 623 15.09 -4.83 -10.61
N GLU A 624 13.98 -5.23 -10.00
CA GLU A 624 12.70 -5.36 -10.69
C GLU A 624 12.15 -4.00 -11.10
N ASN A 625 11.52 -3.92 -12.27
CA ASN A 625 10.99 -2.65 -12.80
C ASN A 625 9.81 -2.13 -11.99
N TRP A 626 8.94 -3.03 -11.51
CA TRP A 626 7.76 -2.72 -10.71
C TRP A 626 8.08 -2.25 -9.29
N LEU A 627 9.33 -2.37 -8.82
CA LEU A 627 9.72 -1.97 -7.46
C LEU A 627 10.20 -0.52 -7.46
N ASP A 628 9.49 0.39 -6.81
CA ASP A 628 9.85 1.80 -6.73
C ASP A 628 10.75 2.18 -5.56
N TRP A 629 10.56 1.56 -4.39
CA TRP A 629 11.38 1.76 -3.20
C TRP A 629 11.84 0.42 -2.60
N GLN A 630 12.99 0.44 -1.92
CA GLN A 630 13.45 -0.69 -1.12
C GLN A 630 12.80 -0.65 0.27
N MET A 631 12.04 -1.68 0.62
CA MET A 631 11.51 -1.85 1.98
C MET A 631 12.50 -2.69 2.81
N GLN A 632 12.72 -2.29 4.08
CA GLN A 632 13.50 -3.05 5.06
C GLN A 632 12.69 -3.41 6.30
N GLN A 633 12.91 -4.65 6.78
CA GLN A 633 12.53 -5.16 8.11
C GLN A 633 13.78 -5.36 9.03
N ALA A 634 14.91 -4.75 8.67
CA ALA A 634 16.13 -4.85 9.47
C ALA A 634 15.92 -4.24 10.87
N GLY A 635 16.37 -4.91 11.93
CA GLY A 635 16.31 -4.42 13.33
C GLY A 635 15.71 -5.43 14.32
N VAL A 636 14.84 -6.31 13.84
CA VAL A 636 14.18 -7.37 14.60
C VAL A 636 15.23 -8.35 15.21
N PRO A 637 14.98 -9.00 16.37
CA PRO A 637 15.88 -9.96 17.06
C PRO A 637 16.57 -11.02 16.21
N HIS A 638 16.00 -11.32 15.04
CA HIS A 638 16.58 -12.13 13.99
C HIS A 638 17.93 -11.63 13.46
N ALA A 639 18.21 -10.32 13.52
CA ALA A 639 19.48 -9.73 13.09
C ALA A 639 20.40 -9.32 14.27
N THR A 640 19.82 -8.76 15.34
CA THR A 640 20.62 -8.10 16.40
C THR A 640 21.43 -9.05 17.28
N LYS A 641 20.96 -10.29 17.50
CA LYS A 641 21.69 -11.31 18.28
C LYS A 641 22.90 -11.92 17.56
N GLU A 642 22.94 -11.84 16.23
CA GLU A 642 23.95 -12.49 15.39
C GLU A 642 24.94 -11.47 14.78
N TYR A 643 24.47 -10.26 14.43
CA TYR A 643 25.25 -9.24 13.72
C TYR A 643 25.23 -7.84 14.32
N GLY A 644 24.54 -7.60 15.45
CA GLY A 644 24.37 -6.27 16.03
C GLY A 644 23.47 -5.34 15.17
N TYR A 645 23.49 -4.04 15.45
CA TYR A 645 22.76 -3.05 14.66
C TYR A 645 23.48 -2.76 13.34
N GLN A 646 22.76 -2.86 12.22
CA GLN A 646 23.31 -2.87 10.87
C GLN A 646 22.89 -1.63 10.07
N TRP A 647 23.09 -0.43 10.62
CA TRP A 647 22.65 0.84 10.02
C TRP A 647 23.15 1.06 8.57
N ASN A 648 24.35 0.58 8.27
CA ASN A 648 24.95 0.61 6.93
C ASN A 648 24.15 -0.15 5.86
N TRP A 649 23.15 -0.97 6.22
CA TRP A 649 22.26 -1.60 5.24
C TRP A 649 21.39 -0.59 4.48
N ILE A 650 21.00 0.53 5.10
CA ILE A 650 20.30 1.62 4.39
C ILE A 650 21.22 2.17 3.28
N THR A 651 22.47 2.49 3.61
CA THR A 651 23.47 3.00 2.65
C THR A 651 23.80 1.96 1.57
N ARG A 652 23.86 0.67 1.93
CA ARG A 652 24.03 -0.46 0.99
C ARG A 652 22.88 -0.52 -0.01
N ASP A 653 21.63 -0.46 0.45
CA ASP A 653 20.45 -0.67 -0.39
C ASP A 653 20.17 0.54 -1.31
N ARG A 654 20.60 1.73 -0.89
CA ARG A 654 20.67 2.91 -1.77
C ARG A 654 21.59 2.68 -2.98
N ALA A 655 22.56 1.77 -2.94
CA ALA A 655 23.41 1.48 -4.10
C ALA A 655 22.62 0.91 -5.31
N SER A 656 21.42 0.38 -5.09
CA SER A 656 20.48 -0.02 -6.16
C SER A 656 19.78 1.16 -6.86
N GLY A 657 20.07 2.41 -6.46
CA GLY A 657 19.56 3.61 -7.14
C GLY A 657 18.06 3.83 -6.97
N LYS A 658 17.48 3.40 -5.85
CA LYS A 658 16.07 3.61 -5.46
C LYS A 658 16.00 4.17 -4.02
N PRO A 659 14.90 4.84 -3.63
CA PRO A 659 14.68 5.25 -2.24
C PRO A 659 14.66 4.03 -1.32
N VAL A 660 15.06 4.20 -0.05
CA VAL A 660 15.03 3.12 0.95
C VAL A 660 14.17 3.57 2.12
N MET A 661 13.23 2.75 2.54
CA MET A 661 12.42 2.97 3.74
C MET A 661 12.56 1.76 4.66
N ASN A 662 12.77 2.01 5.95
CA ASN A 662 12.64 0.96 6.95
C ASN A 662 11.25 1.08 7.57
N GLU A 663 10.44 0.05 7.40
CA GLU A 663 9.01 0.12 7.66
C GLU A 663 8.54 -0.91 8.71
N GLU A 664 9.48 -1.71 9.24
CA GLU A 664 9.30 -2.52 10.44
C GLU A 664 10.67 -2.79 11.10
N PHE A 665 11.13 -1.84 11.94
CA PHE A 665 12.40 -1.99 12.68
C PHE A 665 12.15 -2.58 14.08
N PHE A 666 11.28 -1.92 14.83
CA PHE A 666 10.91 -2.18 16.21
C PHE A 666 9.48 -1.68 16.43
N TYR A 667 8.80 -2.24 17.42
CA TYR A 667 7.55 -1.67 17.94
C TYR A 667 7.78 -1.06 19.33
N GLU A 668 7.25 0.13 19.57
CA GLU A 668 7.23 0.69 20.92
C GLU A 668 6.29 -0.14 21.80
N ASN A 669 6.78 -0.60 22.95
CA ASN A 669 5.93 -1.03 24.04
C ASN A 669 5.22 0.19 24.65
N SER A 670 4.07 0.56 24.11
CA SER A 670 3.27 1.75 24.48
C SER A 670 2.62 1.67 25.87
N GLY A 671 3.03 0.72 26.71
CA GLY A 671 2.44 0.42 28.01
C GLY A 671 1.44 -0.73 28.00
N ARG A 672 1.00 -1.20 26.83
CA ARG A 672 0.15 -2.41 26.71
C ARG A 672 0.87 -3.69 27.14
N GLY A 673 2.20 -3.73 27.03
CA GLY A 673 3.04 -4.87 27.35
C GLY A 673 3.85 -5.39 26.15
N ALA A 674 5.05 -5.89 26.43
CA ALA A 674 5.92 -6.55 25.45
C ALA A 674 5.60 -8.05 25.37
N THR A 675 5.43 -8.60 24.16
CA THR A 675 5.29 -10.04 23.90
C THR A 675 6.40 -10.60 23.03
N HIS A 676 7.16 -9.73 22.35
CA HIS A 676 8.29 -10.07 21.49
C HIS A 676 9.51 -9.24 21.89
N GLU A 677 10.71 -9.73 21.60
CA GLU A 677 11.95 -9.03 21.94
C GLU A 677 12.15 -7.73 21.14
N HIS A 678 11.42 -7.50 20.03
CA HIS A 678 11.37 -6.22 19.30
C HIS A 678 10.36 -5.21 19.88
N HIS A 679 9.65 -5.53 20.98
CA HIS A 679 8.77 -4.58 21.68
C HIS A 679 9.61 -3.78 22.69
N VAL A 680 10.26 -2.72 22.21
CA VAL A 680 11.26 -1.92 22.95
C VAL A 680 10.66 -0.64 23.54
N ASP A 681 11.42 0.07 24.36
CA ASP A 681 11.01 1.37 24.90
C ASP A 681 11.08 2.51 23.85
N ALA A 682 10.40 3.63 24.16
CA ALA A 682 10.32 4.80 23.28
C ALA A 682 11.68 5.45 22.96
N ASP A 683 12.63 5.41 23.89
CA ASP A 683 13.97 5.98 23.71
C ASP A 683 14.78 5.14 22.73
N THR A 684 14.65 3.82 22.80
CA THR A 684 15.23 2.89 21.82
C THR A 684 14.65 3.10 20.42
N VAL A 685 13.32 3.27 20.26
CA VAL A 685 12.71 3.58 18.96
C VAL A 685 13.21 4.92 18.42
N ARG A 686 13.26 5.98 19.26
CA ARG A 686 13.79 7.30 18.85
C ARG A 686 15.22 7.19 18.33
N LYS A 687 16.09 6.48 19.03
CA LYS A 687 17.50 6.37 18.64
C LYS A 687 17.65 5.64 17.31
N ALA A 688 16.93 4.52 17.15
CA ALA A 688 16.92 3.75 15.91
C ALA A 688 16.42 4.58 14.71
N THR A 689 15.34 5.36 14.86
CA THR A 689 14.82 6.19 13.76
C THR A 689 15.77 7.30 13.34
N TRP A 690 16.48 7.94 14.29
CA TRP A 690 17.56 8.84 13.94
C TRP A 690 18.68 8.12 13.19
N GLN A 691 19.16 6.96 13.66
CA GLN A 691 20.20 6.22 12.94
C GLN A 691 19.79 5.83 11.51
N VAL A 692 18.56 5.34 11.32
CA VAL A 692 18.00 5.00 9.99
C VAL A 692 17.99 6.22 9.06
N MET A 693 17.53 7.38 9.53
CA MET A 693 17.56 8.63 8.75
C MET A 693 18.99 9.09 8.44
N MET A 694 19.90 8.96 9.40
CA MET A 694 21.30 9.36 9.27
C MET A 694 22.13 8.45 8.36
N HIS A 695 21.61 7.27 8.00
CA HIS A 695 22.18 6.41 6.96
C HIS A 695 21.45 6.58 5.60
N GLY A 696 20.56 7.57 5.50
CA GLY A 696 19.96 8.00 4.24
C GLY A 696 18.60 7.38 3.93
N ALA A 697 17.81 6.98 4.92
CA ALA A 697 16.44 6.56 4.63
C ALA A 697 15.63 7.73 4.03
N SER A 698 14.75 7.39 3.10
CA SER A 698 13.81 8.33 2.46
C SER A 698 12.48 8.43 3.21
N GLY A 699 12.27 7.55 4.19
CA GLY A 699 11.09 7.48 5.05
C GLY A 699 11.22 6.36 6.09
N PHE A 700 10.28 6.34 7.04
CA PHE A 700 10.20 5.34 8.11
C PHE A 700 8.75 5.03 8.49
N ALA A 701 8.44 3.78 8.83
CA ALA A 701 7.16 3.43 9.47
C ALA A 701 7.35 3.01 10.93
N PHE A 702 6.63 3.72 11.80
CA PHE A 702 6.51 3.45 13.23
C PHE A 702 5.52 2.32 13.50
N GLY A 703 5.47 1.85 14.74
CA GLY A 703 4.41 1.00 15.25
C GLY A 703 4.54 0.84 16.75
N ASN A 704 3.45 0.48 17.42
CA ASN A 704 3.46 0.24 18.86
C ASN A 704 2.44 -0.83 19.26
N THR A 705 2.69 -1.47 20.39
CA THR A 705 1.94 -2.63 20.88
C THR A 705 0.44 -2.36 21.09
N GLY A 706 0.04 -1.10 21.25
CA GLY A 706 -1.34 -0.67 21.44
C GLY A 706 -2.17 -0.50 20.16
N THR A 707 -1.56 -0.02 19.07
CA THR A 707 -2.28 0.31 17.82
C THR A 707 -1.94 -0.57 16.62
N TYR A 708 -0.85 -1.35 16.67
CA TYR A 708 -0.38 -2.12 15.51
C TYR A 708 -1.31 -3.24 15.03
N ASN A 709 -2.31 -3.62 15.84
CA ASN A 709 -3.43 -4.49 15.47
C ASN A 709 -3.03 -5.73 14.67
N ALA A 710 -2.30 -6.65 15.29
CA ALA A 710 -1.83 -7.89 14.67
C ALA A 710 -2.69 -9.11 15.08
N ARG A 711 -2.50 -10.23 14.37
CA ARG A 711 -3.17 -11.54 14.57
C ARG A 711 -3.51 -11.90 16.03
N THR A 712 -2.53 -11.82 16.93
CA THR A 712 -2.65 -12.22 18.36
C THR A 712 -2.73 -11.02 19.30
N GLN A 713 -2.67 -9.81 18.77
CA GLN A 713 -2.62 -8.54 19.48
C GLN A 713 -3.58 -7.55 18.79
N PRO A 714 -4.91 -7.71 19.00
CA PRO A 714 -5.92 -6.85 18.38
C PRO A 714 -5.71 -5.39 18.77
N PHE A 715 -6.29 -4.44 18.02
CA PHE A 715 -6.26 -3.02 18.39
C PHE A 715 -6.71 -2.84 19.85
N ALA A 716 -5.94 -2.10 20.65
CA ALA A 716 -6.22 -1.99 22.09
C ALA A 716 -7.11 -0.79 22.42
N SER A 717 -6.74 0.40 21.95
CA SER A 717 -7.49 1.65 22.09
C SER A 717 -6.69 2.79 21.44
N VAL A 718 -7.38 3.84 20.95
CA VAL A 718 -6.77 5.07 20.41
C VAL A 718 -5.88 5.77 21.46
N GLN A 719 -6.10 5.55 22.76
CA GLN A 719 -5.25 6.12 23.82
C GLN A 719 -3.76 5.78 23.62
N TYR A 720 -3.44 4.60 23.07
CA TYR A 720 -2.05 4.19 22.86
C TYR A 720 -1.38 4.93 21.68
N ALA A 721 -2.15 5.59 20.81
CA ALA A 721 -1.61 6.47 19.78
C ALA A 721 -0.93 7.74 20.37
N THR A 722 -1.19 8.09 21.65
CA THR A 722 -0.50 9.20 22.35
C THR A 722 0.83 8.80 22.99
N SER A 723 1.41 7.65 22.63
CA SER A 723 2.65 7.14 23.22
C SER A 723 3.85 8.10 23.07
N PRO A 724 4.86 8.03 23.97
CA PRO A 724 6.07 8.83 23.85
C PRO A 724 6.81 8.64 22.52
N GLY A 725 6.88 7.41 21.99
CA GLY A 725 7.46 7.12 20.68
C GLY A 725 6.76 7.86 19.55
N ALA A 726 5.43 7.84 19.50
CA ALA A 726 4.65 8.61 18.52
C ALA A 726 4.94 10.12 18.59
N LYS A 727 5.21 10.66 19.78
CA LYS A 727 5.62 12.06 19.96
C LYS A 727 7.05 12.32 19.43
N TYR A 728 7.96 11.39 19.61
CA TYR A 728 9.33 11.47 19.04
C TYR A 728 9.30 11.42 17.51
N MET A 729 8.40 10.64 16.91
CA MET A 729 8.16 10.65 15.46
C MET A 729 7.73 12.03 14.96
N THR A 730 6.79 12.70 15.63
CA THR A 730 6.41 14.09 15.28
C THR A 730 7.61 15.06 15.38
N TYR A 731 8.54 14.87 16.31
CA TYR A 731 9.78 15.67 16.37
C TYR A 731 10.73 15.38 15.20
N LEU A 732 10.88 14.11 14.81
CA LEU A 732 11.66 13.71 13.62
C LEU A 732 11.10 14.35 12.34
N TYR A 733 9.78 14.23 12.12
CA TYR A 733 9.11 14.86 10.99
C TYR A 733 9.28 16.38 10.97
N ASN A 734 9.04 17.04 12.11
CA ASN A 734 9.19 18.49 12.22
C ASN A 734 10.62 18.96 11.95
N PHE A 735 11.62 18.11 12.18
CA PHE A 735 13.00 18.38 11.81
C PHE A 735 13.28 18.16 10.32
N PHE A 736 12.70 17.17 9.64
CA PHE A 736 13.01 16.90 8.24
C PHE A 736 12.13 17.62 7.20
N GLN A 737 10.89 18.00 7.55
CA GLN A 737 9.91 18.56 6.61
C GLN A 737 10.36 19.87 5.91
N ASP A 738 11.20 20.68 6.55
CA ASP A 738 11.67 21.97 6.02
C ASP A 738 13.04 21.88 5.31
N LYS A 739 13.55 20.66 5.11
CA LYS A 739 14.89 20.39 4.56
C LYS A 739 14.80 19.73 3.21
N GLU A 740 15.78 20.03 2.37
CA GLU A 740 16.01 19.32 1.13
C GLU A 740 16.67 17.96 1.42
N TYR A 741 15.98 17.09 2.19
CA TYR A 741 16.53 15.86 2.73
C TYR A 741 17.05 14.92 1.63
N TRP A 742 16.45 14.99 0.44
CA TRP A 742 16.88 14.29 -0.77
C TRP A 742 18.24 14.72 -1.33
N LYS A 743 18.80 15.84 -0.87
CA LYS A 743 20.16 16.31 -1.18
C LYS A 743 21.17 15.97 -0.08
N LEU A 744 20.73 15.46 1.07
CA LEU A 744 21.60 15.04 2.15
C LEU A 744 22.11 13.63 1.85
N VAL A 745 23.42 13.47 1.71
CA VAL A 745 24.08 12.17 1.50
C VAL A 745 24.77 11.70 2.78
N PRO A 746 24.65 10.41 3.15
CA PRO A 746 25.45 9.81 4.23
C PRO A 746 26.94 9.97 3.95
N THR A 747 27.72 10.32 4.97
CA THR A 747 29.16 10.48 4.84
C THR A 747 29.89 10.09 6.12
N ALA A 748 31.13 9.63 5.98
CA ALA A 748 32.03 9.42 7.11
C ALA A 748 32.47 10.78 7.66
N CYS A 749 32.07 11.07 8.90
CA CYS A 749 32.54 12.23 9.66
C CYS A 749 33.32 11.76 10.90
N ALA A 750 33.93 12.69 11.64
CA ALA A 750 34.61 12.38 12.90
C ALA A 750 33.64 12.25 14.08
N SER A 751 32.37 11.97 13.80
CA SER A 751 31.32 11.62 14.75
C SER A 751 30.55 10.38 14.27
N ASP A 752 29.82 9.78 15.20
CA ASP A 752 29.04 8.53 15.08
C ASP A 752 28.26 8.40 13.75
N SER A 753 27.47 9.40 13.34
CA SER A 753 26.83 9.42 12.01
C SER A 753 26.55 10.83 11.49
N CYS A 754 26.69 11.03 10.17
CA CYS A 754 26.43 12.32 9.50
C CYS A 754 25.76 12.17 8.12
N ILE A 755 24.89 13.13 7.80
CA ILE A 755 24.37 13.37 6.44
C ILE A 755 24.66 14.82 6.04
N VAL A 756 25.07 15.02 4.79
CA VAL A 756 25.57 16.33 4.32
C VAL A 756 25.04 16.67 2.93
N ASN A 757 24.72 17.95 2.72
CA ASN A 757 24.67 18.59 1.42
C ASN A 757 25.85 19.59 1.40
N PRO A 758 27.00 19.24 0.77
CA PRO A 758 28.24 19.99 0.88
C PRO A 758 28.07 21.49 0.60
N ASN A 759 28.75 22.30 1.39
CA ASN A 759 28.65 23.77 1.39
C ASN A 759 27.25 24.35 1.72
N THR A 760 26.24 23.54 2.04
CA THR A 760 24.85 24.01 2.22
C THR A 760 24.31 23.67 3.60
N GLU A 761 24.37 22.39 3.97
CA GLU A 761 23.72 21.86 5.17
C GLU A 761 24.41 20.60 5.67
N TYR A 762 24.59 20.51 6.98
CA TYR A 762 25.25 19.40 7.64
C TYR A 762 24.42 18.99 8.85
N ILE A 763 24.21 17.69 8.99
CA ILE A 763 23.49 17.11 10.13
C ILE A 763 24.38 15.99 10.68
N ALA A 764 24.58 16.00 11.99
CA ALA A 764 25.37 15.00 12.70
C ALA A 764 24.59 14.53 13.93
N TYR A 765 24.67 13.24 14.24
CA TYR A 765 23.97 12.60 15.34
C TYR A 765 24.94 11.71 16.11
N SER A 766 24.77 11.60 17.43
CA SER A 766 25.31 10.50 18.21
C SER A 766 24.49 10.27 19.46
N GLU A 767 24.41 9.01 19.86
CA GLU A 767 23.80 8.55 21.11
C GLU A 767 24.74 8.69 22.31
N THR A 768 26.05 8.58 22.09
CA THR A 768 27.07 8.37 23.14
C THR A 768 28.15 9.45 23.14
N GLU A 769 28.63 9.88 21.97
CA GLU A 769 29.84 10.69 21.85
C GLU A 769 29.65 12.12 22.36
N THR A 770 30.34 12.49 23.44
CA THR A 770 30.21 13.82 24.07
C THR A 770 30.51 15.00 23.14
N GLN A 771 31.18 14.76 22.01
CA GLN A 771 31.51 15.74 20.98
C GLN A 771 31.15 15.24 19.59
N LEU A 772 30.59 16.12 18.76
CA LEU A 772 30.33 15.88 17.34
C LEU A 772 31.31 16.70 16.48
N SER A 773 31.89 16.09 15.46
CA SER A 773 32.96 16.71 14.65
C SER A 773 32.68 16.60 13.16
N VAL A 774 32.51 17.76 12.51
CA VAL A 774 32.07 17.89 11.11
C VAL A 774 33.08 18.71 10.32
N SER A 775 33.48 18.22 9.14
CA SER A 775 34.30 19.00 8.19
C SER A 775 33.38 19.93 7.39
N LEU A 776 33.58 21.24 7.55
CA LEU A 776 32.75 22.25 6.89
C LEU A 776 33.40 22.77 5.62
N GLY A 777 32.61 22.84 4.55
CA GLY A 777 32.96 23.51 3.30
C GLY A 777 33.08 25.03 3.45
N SER A 778 33.09 25.77 2.34
CA SER A 778 33.28 27.23 2.38
C SER A 778 32.10 27.98 2.99
N GLY A 779 32.37 29.21 3.44
CA GLY A 779 31.36 30.12 3.99
C GLY A 779 31.18 30.02 5.49
N THR A 780 30.12 30.68 5.96
CA THR A 780 29.81 30.86 7.38
C THR A 780 28.51 30.14 7.70
N TYR A 781 28.45 29.43 8.84
CA TYR A 781 27.37 28.52 9.21
C TYR A 781 26.73 28.91 10.54
N SER A 782 25.40 28.74 10.65
CA SER A 782 24.68 28.70 11.93
C SER A 782 24.68 27.27 12.44
N ALA A 783 25.45 26.99 13.49
CA ALA A 783 25.45 25.72 14.22
C ALA A 783 24.44 25.77 15.38
N ARG A 784 23.64 24.72 15.56
CA ARG A 784 22.69 24.57 16.67
C ARG A 784 22.42 23.10 16.96
N PHE A 785 22.21 22.75 18.23
CA PHE A 785 21.79 21.43 18.67
C PHE A 785 20.26 21.36 18.75
N TYR A 786 19.68 20.32 18.16
CA TYR A 786 18.29 19.93 18.28
C TYR A 786 18.16 18.79 19.30
N ASN A 787 17.23 18.92 20.23
CA ASN A 787 16.94 17.89 21.23
C ASN A 787 15.88 16.92 20.69
N PRO A 788 16.25 15.68 20.32
CA PRO A 788 15.30 14.71 19.77
C PRO A 788 14.27 14.23 20.80
N ARG A 789 14.49 14.43 22.11
CA ARG A 789 13.54 14.12 23.20
C ARG A 789 12.43 15.17 23.38
N THR A 790 12.64 16.41 22.91
CA THR A 790 11.70 17.53 23.17
C THR A 790 11.29 18.31 21.94
N GLY A 791 11.96 18.12 20.81
CA GLY A 791 11.70 18.83 19.57
C GLY A 791 12.18 20.28 19.55
N VAL A 792 13.12 20.64 20.42
CA VAL A 792 13.56 22.04 20.64
C VAL A 792 15.03 22.23 20.27
N TYR A 793 15.33 23.32 19.56
CA TYR A 793 16.69 23.78 19.30
C TYR A 793 17.25 24.61 20.47
N ASN A 794 18.56 24.51 20.71
CA ASN A 794 19.28 25.48 21.53
C ASN A 794 19.57 26.79 20.77
N SER A 795 20.18 27.76 21.44
CA SER A 795 20.66 28.99 20.81
C SER A 795 21.76 28.70 19.78
N ALA A 796 21.64 29.30 18.60
CA ALA A 796 22.61 29.13 17.52
C ALA A 796 23.94 29.87 17.78
N THR A 797 25.02 29.29 17.27
CA THR A 797 26.35 29.91 17.23
C THR A 797 26.84 30.00 15.79
N THR A 798 27.51 31.11 15.45
CA THR A 798 28.11 31.31 14.12
C THR A 798 29.49 30.67 14.07
N VAL A 799 29.77 29.90 13.02
CA VAL A 799 31.07 29.21 12.83
C VAL A 799 31.54 29.36 11.38
N GLU A 800 32.81 29.72 11.21
CA GLU A 800 33.45 29.77 9.89
C GLU A 800 33.80 28.37 9.38
N GLY A 801 33.61 28.14 8.09
CA GLY A 801 33.90 26.88 7.42
C GLY A 801 35.39 26.64 7.13
N CYS A 802 35.65 25.88 6.06
CA CYS A 802 36.98 25.46 5.58
C CYS A 802 37.86 24.79 6.65
N ALA A 803 37.26 24.02 7.55
CA ALA A 803 37.96 23.30 8.61
C ALA A 803 37.07 22.20 9.23
N LEU A 804 37.73 21.24 9.89
CA LEU A 804 37.08 20.39 10.89
C LEU A 804 36.64 21.25 12.08
N ARG A 805 35.37 21.13 12.49
CA ARG A 805 34.77 21.83 13.63
C ARG A 805 34.16 20.84 14.60
N THR A 806 34.50 20.99 15.88
CA THR A 806 34.07 20.09 16.97
C THR A 806 33.15 20.85 17.93
N PHE A 807 32.02 20.22 18.27
CA PHE A 807 30.96 20.78 19.09
C PHE A 807 30.66 19.85 20.26
N THR A 808 30.62 20.36 21.49
CA THR A 808 30.29 19.55 22.68
C THR A 808 28.77 19.48 22.85
N LYS A 809 28.22 18.27 23.04
CA LYS A 809 26.78 18.08 23.33
C LYS A 809 26.40 18.78 24.65
N PRO A 810 25.16 19.29 24.79
CA PRO A 810 24.70 19.89 26.05
C PRO A 810 24.72 18.92 27.25
N ASP A 811 24.55 17.62 27.01
CA ASP A 811 24.60 16.57 28.03
C ASP A 811 25.03 15.20 27.43
N SER A 812 25.02 14.15 28.26
CA SER A 812 25.38 12.78 27.88
C SER A 812 24.37 12.06 26.99
N ASN A 813 23.14 12.56 26.83
CA ASN A 813 22.07 11.90 26.06
C ASN A 813 22.25 12.10 24.54
N ASP A 814 21.36 11.53 23.72
CA ASP A 814 21.38 11.69 22.27
C ASP A 814 21.15 13.16 21.82
N TRP A 815 21.91 13.68 20.86
CA TRP A 815 21.66 15.01 20.29
C TRP A 815 21.95 15.06 18.80
N VAL A 816 21.20 15.90 18.10
CA VAL A 816 21.40 16.18 16.68
C VAL A 816 22.04 17.55 16.54
N LEU A 817 23.25 17.63 16.00
CA LEU A 817 23.87 18.88 15.59
C LEU A 817 23.42 19.20 14.16
N HIS A 818 22.88 20.40 13.97
CA HIS A 818 22.44 20.93 12.70
C HIS A 818 23.24 22.19 12.36
N LEU A 819 23.87 22.21 11.19
CA LEU A 819 24.54 23.38 10.64
C LEU A 819 23.94 23.74 9.29
N LYS A 820 23.50 24.99 9.12
CA LYS A 820 23.05 25.54 7.84
C LYS A 820 23.98 26.68 7.43
N GLN A 821 24.38 26.75 6.17
CA GLN A 821 25.13 27.89 5.66
C GLN A 821 24.27 29.16 5.74
N THR A 822 24.83 30.25 6.25
CA THR A 822 24.20 31.58 6.37
C THR A 822 24.82 32.61 5.44
N ALA A 823 26.06 32.39 4.99
CA ALA A 823 26.72 33.18 3.95
C ALA A 823 27.67 32.28 3.15
N THR A 824 27.66 32.43 1.83
CA THR A 824 28.65 31.78 0.95
C THR A 824 30.03 32.40 1.16
N GLY A 825 31.06 31.56 1.18
CA GLY A 825 32.45 32.01 1.28
C GLY A 825 33.18 31.93 -0.05
N THR A 826 34.37 32.53 -0.13
CA THR A 826 35.36 32.14 -1.13
C THR A 826 35.60 30.63 -1.05
N PRO A 827 35.82 29.93 -2.18
CA PRO A 827 36.24 28.53 -2.17
C PRO A 827 37.39 28.32 -1.19
N CYS A 828 37.34 27.23 -0.42
CA CYS A 828 38.39 26.95 0.54
C CYS A 828 39.75 26.94 -0.16
N PRO A 829 40.77 27.63 0.37
CA PRO A 829 42.11 27.54 -0.19
C PRO A 829 42.51 26.07 -0.20
N GLU A 830 43.06 25.58 -1.33
CA GLU A 830 43.33 24.15 -1.59
C GLU A 830 43.79 23.44 -0.31
N ILE A 831 42.87 22.65 0.29
CA ILE A 831 43.12 22.02 1.57
C ILE A 831 44.19 20.95 1.32
N PRO A 832 45.30 20.95 2.08
CA PRO A 832 46.45 20.12 1.73
C PRO A 832 46.10 18.64 1.84
N VAL A 833 46.10 17.98 0.67
CA VAL A 833 46.23 16.54 0.43
C VAL A 833 46.62 15.72 1.67
N ASP A 834 45.67 14.95 2.17
CA ASP A 834 45.80 14.16 3.39
C ASP A 834 46.70 12.95 3.14
N VAL A 835 47.93 13.00 3.64
CA VAL A 835 48.95 11.98 3.38
C VAL A 835 48.76 10.77 4.31
N ILE A 836 47.89 9.84 3.90
CA ILE A 836 47.51 8.64 4.65
C ILE A 836 48.73 7.75 4.96
N ILE A 837 49.60 7.55 3.98
CA ILE A 837 50.86 6.81 4.14
C ILE A 837 51.99 7.65 3.55
N ASN A 838 53.11 7.70 4.26
CA ASN A 838 54.35 8.32 3.80
C ASN A 838 55.52 7.44 4.25
N ASP A 839 56.08 6.67 3.32
CA ASP A 839 57.15 5.70 3.54
C ASP A 839 58.34 5.99 2.62
N THR A 840 59.51 6.21 3.22
CA THR A 840 60.72 6.53 2.45
C THR A 840 61.32 5.31 1.75
N LEU A 841 61.09 4.09 2.28
CA LEU A 841 61.73 2.83 1.87
C LEU A 841 63.27 2.81 1.96
N LEU A 842 63.88 3.80 2.61
CA LEU A 842 65.34 3.94 2.74
C LEU A 842 65.85 3.14 3.95
N GLY A 843 66.03 1.84 3.76
CA GLY A 843 66.50 0.90 4.78
C GLY A 843 65.44 0.44 5.80
N ILE A 844 64.31 1.13 5.88
CA ILE A 844 63.13 0.81 6.71
C ILE A 844 61.85 0.97 5.89
N THR A 845 60.74 0.40 6.37
CA THR A 845 59.39 0.55 5.79
C THR A 845 58.36 0.62 6.91
N LYS A 846 57.20 1.23 6.61
CA LYS A 846 55.98 1.21 7.43
C LYS A 846 55.04 0.06 7.09
N GLY A 847 55.20 -0.56 5.91
CA GLY A 847 54.44 -1.73 5.51
C GLY A 847 55.04 -3.03 6.04
N VAL A 848 54.36 -4.15 5.77
CA VAL A 848 54.85 -5.50 6.04
C VAL A 848 55.69 -5.95 4.83
N LYS A 849 56.98 -6.19 5.04
CA LYS A 849 57.87 -6.69 3.99
C LYS A 849 57.72 -8.22 3.87
N VAL A 850 57.11 -8.67 2.77
CA VAL A 850 56.95 -10.10 2.46
C VAL A 850 58.23 -10.69 1.85
N GLY A 851 58.99 -9.88 1.11
CA GLY A 851 60.22 -10.33 0.45
C GLY A 851 61.22 -9.21 0.14
N GLY A 852 62.29 -9.53 -0.59
CA GLY A 852 63.28 -8.56 -1.08
C GLY A 852 64.14 -7.89 0.01
N THR A 853 64.90 -6.87 -0.40
CA THR A 853 65.91 -6.19 0.43
C THR A 853 65.65 -4.69 0.52
N LEU A 854 65.54 -4.15 1.73
CA LEU A 854 65.58 -2.70 1.98
C LEU A 854 67.04 -2.25 2.06
N THR A 855 67.38 -1.21 1.30
CA THR A 855 68.74 -0.65 1.23
C THR A 855 68.70 0.86 1.46
N SER A 856 69.87 1.47 1.68
CA SER A 856 70.00 2.94 1.76
C SER A 856 69.62 3.67 0.47
N GLU A 857 69.40 2.96 -0.63
CA GLU A 857 68.95 3.50 -1.92
C GLU A 857 67.43 3.35 -2.14
N GLY A 858 66.78 2.45 -1.39
CA GLY A 858 65.36 2.09 -1.53
C GLY A 858 65.07 0.61 -1.32
N TYR A 859 63.81 0.23 -1.52
CA TYR A 859 63.35 -1.16 -1.54
C TYR A 859 63.69 -1.83 -2.88
N ARG A 860 64.35 -2.98 -2.82
CA ARG A 860 64.72 -3.83 -3.97
C ARG A 860 63.96 -5.15 -3.85
N PRO A 861 62.92 -5.41 -4.65
CA PRO A 861 62.22 -6.70 -4.60
C PRO A 861 63.13 -7.85 -5.03
N GLY A 862 63.91 -7.67 -6.10
CA GLY A 862 64.62 -8.77 -6.76
C GLY A 862 63.69 -9.55 -7.69
N LEU A 863 64.07 -10.78 -8.03
CA LEU A 863 63.26 -11.69 -8.86
C LEU A 863 62.19 -12.40 -8.02
N GLY A 864 61.06 -12.73 -8.63
CA GLY A 864 59.94 -13.42 -7.97
C GLY A 864 58.99 -12.51 -7.20
N GLU A 865 58.11 -13.10 -6.39
CA GLU A 865 56.92 -12.49 -5.75
C GLU A 865 57.19 -11.48 -4.59
N ASN A 866 58.33 -10.77 -4.60
CA ASN A 866 58.80 -9.97 -3.48
C ASN A 866 58.14 -8.57 -3.40
N HIS A 867 57.51 -8.23 -2.28
CA HIS A 867 56.82 -6.94 -2.13
C HIS A 867 56.70 -6.41 -0.68
N ILE A 868 56.19 -5.17 -0.57
CA ILE A 868 55.68 -4.54 0.65
C ILE A 868 54.15 -4.51 0.61
N LEU A 869 53.50 -4.98 1.67
CA LEU A 869 52.07 -4.82 1.93
C LEU A 869 51.82 -3.61 2.84
N TYR A 870 50.83 -2.79 2.48
CA TYR A 870 50.34 -1.70 3.31
C TYR A 870 48.88 -1.94 3.65
N ASP A 871 48.60 -2.04 4.94
CA ASP A 871 47.25 -1.94 5.48
C ASP A 871 46.88 -0.45 5.57
N VAL A 872 45.77 -0.03 4.98
CA VAL A 872 45.40 1.39 4.92
C VAL A 872 44.48 1.71 6.10
N PRO A 873 44.86 2.65 7.00
CA PRO A 873 44.17 2.87 8.27
C PRO A 873 42.76 3.48 8.14
N ARG A 874 42.36 3.91 6.93
CA ARG A 874 40.99 4.30 6.59
C ARG A 874 40.74 4.10 5.10
N GLN A 875 39.46 4.01 4.73
CA GLN A 875 39.05 4.00 3.33
C GLN A 875 39.43 5.33 2.63
N VAL A 876 39.77 5.27 1.34
CA VAL A 876 40.14 6.45 0.54
C VAL A 876 39.25 6.49 -0.71
N TYR A 877 38.25 7.39 -0.72
CA TYR A 877 37.27 7.48 -1.80
C TYR A 877 37.92 8.00 -3.09
N ASN A 878 38.50 9.20 -3.07
CA ASN A 878 39.33 9.73 -4.15
C ASN A 878 40.77 9.88 -3.67
N GLY A 879 41.74 9.65 -4.55
CA GLY A 879 43.13 9.64 -4.10
C GLY A 879 44.16 9.31 -5.16
N TYR A 880 45.40 9.25 -4.70
CA TYR A 880 46.51 8.77 -5.51
C TYR A 880 47.60 8.09 -4.66
N VAL A 881 48.32 7.17 -5.30
CA VAL A 881 49.63 6.75 -4.83
C VAL A 881 50.73 7.41 -5.66
N GLU A 882 51.83 7.74 -5.01
CA GLU A 882 53.02 8.34 -5.65
C GLU A 882 54.28 7.67 -5.12
N PHE A 883 55.23 7.33 -6.01
CA PHE A 883 56.52 6.77 -5.63
C PHE A 883 57.59 7.07 -6.69
N GLU A 884 58.85 6.95 -6.32
CA GLU A 884 59.98 6.99 -7.25
C GLU A 884 60.48 5.58 -7.52
N VAL A 885 60.76 5.27 -8.79
CA VAL A 885 61.26 3.95 -9.21
C VAL A 885 62.29 4.07 -10.33
N LYS A 886 63.25 3.14 -10.36
CA LYS A 886 64.21 2.94 -11.46
C LYS A 886 64.48 1.44 -11.68
N GLY A 887 65.29 1.10 -12.68
CA GLY A 887 65.70 -0.27 -12.97
C GLY A 887 64.83 -1.01 -13.99
N PHE A 888 63.93 -0.31 -14.69
CA PHE A 888 63.21 -0.83 -15.85
C PHE A 888 64.20 -1.09 -17.00
N ASP A 889 64.29 -2.33 -17.45
CA ASP A 889 65.07 -2.73 -18.62
C ASP A 889 64.30 -3.84 -19.34
N TYR A 890 63.89 -3.57 -20.58
CA TYR A 890 63.07 -4.52 -21.34
C TYR A 890 63.87 -5.74 -21.84
N SER A 891 65.21 -5.70 -21.77
CA SER A 891 66.06 -6.84 -22.17
C SER A 891 65.94 -8.04 -21.23
N TYR A 892 65.35 -7.85 -20.04
CA TYR A 892 65.01 -8.92 -19.11
C TYR A 892 63.74 -9.70 -19.46
N PHE A 893 63.03 -9.35 -20.55
CA PHE A 893 61.91 -10.12 -21.11
C PHE A 893 62.40 -10.94 -22.34
N PRO A 894 62.95 -12.16 -22.15
CA PRO A 894 63.53 -12.95 -23.23
C PRO A 894 62.47 -13.48 -24.22
N VAL A 895 62.88 -13.68 -25.48
CA VAL A 895 61.97 -14.19 -26.53
C VAL A 895 62.17 -15.69 -26.73
N PRO A 896 61.19 -16.56 -26.41
CA PRO A 896 61.25 -17.96 -26.82
C PRO A 896 61.19 -18.06 -28.36
N PRO A 897 62.07 -18.84 -29.02
CA PRO A 897 62.16 -18.88 -30.49
C PRO A 897 60.85 -19.26 -31.22
N ASN A 898 59.90 -19.90 -30.51
CA ASN A 898 58.64 -20.42 -31.03
C ASN A 898 57.42 -19.91 -30.23
N ALA A 899 57.50 -18.76 -29.57
CA ALA A 899 56.37 -18.24 -28.79
C ALA A 899 55.13 -18.00 -29.67
N SER A 900 54.03 -18.68 -29.34
CA SER A 900 52.68 -18.25 -29.74
C SER A 900 52.33 -16.96 -28.98
N ILE A 901 51.36 -16.20 -29.50
CA ILE A 901 51.03 -14.82 -29.08
C ILE A 901 50.97 -14.67 -27.55
N SER A 902 52.08 -14.21 -26.98
CA SER A 902 52.27 -13.96 -25.56
C SER A 902 53.03 -12.66 -25.36
N SER A 903 52.90 -12.07 -24.17
CA SER A 903 53.60 -10.84 -23.79
C SER A 903 53.93 -10.93 -22.31
N GLU A 904 55.21 -10.87 -21.98
CA GLU A 904 55.66 -10.82 -20.60
C GLU A 904 55.34 -9.44 -19.99
N SER A 905 54.99 -9.42 -18.70
CA SER A 905 54.67 -8.19 -17.98
C SER A 905 54.85 -8.38 -16.49
N SER A 906 55.64 -7.51 -15.85
CA SER A 906 55.76 -7.50 -14.40
C SER A 906 54.81 -6.46 -13.78
N THR A 907 54.23 -6.77 -12.62
CA THR A 907 53.38 -5.87 -11.85
C THR A 907 54.22 -5.07 -10.83
N PHE A 908 53.88 -3.79 -10.63
CA PHE A 908 54.69 -2.84 -9.83
C PHE A 908 53.97 -2.32 -8.58
N VAL A 909 52.69 -1.98 -8.76
CA VAL A 909 51.78 -1.55 -7.70
C VAL A 909 50.41 -2.15 -7.97
N ALA A 910 49.73 -2.55 -6.91
CA ALA A 910 48.41 -3.14 -6.95
C ALA A 910 47.58 -2.66 -5.76
N MET A 911 46.28 -2.55 -5.97
CA MET A 911 45.31 -2.02 -5.02
C MET A 911 44.11 -2.95 -5.02
N TYR A 912 43.71 -3.44 -3.85
CA TYR A 912 42.71 -4.51 -3.75
C TYR A 912 41.83 -4.39 -2.49
N ASP A 913 40.71 -5.10 -2.51
CA ASP A 913 39.83 -5.31 -1.35
C ASP A 913 40.31 -6.54 -0.57
N GLY A 914 40.81 -6.31 0.65
CA GLY A 914 41.42 -7.33 1.52
C GLY A 914 40.44 -8.16 2.35
N ARG A 915 39.12 -7.97 2.22
CA ARG A 915 38.12 -8.69 3.02
C ARG A 915 38.24 -10.22 2.85
N GLY A 916 38.80 -10.87 3.87
CA GLY A 916 39.04 -12.33 3.87
C GLY A 916 40.26 -12.79 3.07
N ILE A 917 41.05 -11.86 2.51
CA ILE A 917 42.25 -12.14 1.71
C ILE A 917 43.39 -11.24 2.22
N PRO A 918 44.31 -11.76 3.05
CA PRO A 918 45.39 -10.95 3.62
C PRO A 918 46.42 -10.50 2.58
N GLU A 919 46.60 -11.28 1.51
CA GLU A 919 47.57 -11.06 0.43
C GLU A 919 46.98 -11.59 -0.88
N PRO A 920 47.13 -10.88 -2.02
CA PRO A 920 46.64 -11.37 -3.31
C PRO A 920 47.36 -12.67 -3.68
N ILE A 921 46.60 -13.68 -4.12
CA ILE A 921 47.17 -14.98 -4.53
C ILE A 921 47.47 -14.98 -6.06
N GLU A 922 48.24 -15.97 -6.54
CA GLU A 922 48.65 -16.24 -7.93
C GLU A 922 47.51 -16.12 -8.98
N TYR A 923 47.82 -16.08 -10.28
CA TYR A 923 46.82 -16.28 -11.33
C TYR A 923 46.27 -17.73 -11.34
N ASN A 924 45.02 -17.91 -10.94
CA ASN A 924 44.27 -19.16 -11.13
C ASN A 924 42.89 -18.80 -11.69
N PRO A 925 42.35 -19.53 -12.68
CA PRO A 925 40.94 -19.39 -13.07
C PRO A 925 39.94 -19.58 -11.90
N ASN A 926 40.38 -20.20 -10.80
CA ASN A 926 39.63 -20.33 -9.56
C ASN A 926 39.76 -19.12 -8.60
N TYR A 927 40.77 -18.24 -8.72
CA TYR A 927 40.95 -17.07 -7.82
C TYR A 927 40.06 -15.88 -8.20
N ARG A 928 38.78 -16.16 -8.39
CA ARG A 928 37.68 -15.20 -8.52
C ARG A 928 37.27 -14.61 -7.15
N ASN A 929 38.13 -14.78 -6.15
CA ASN A 929 37.87 -14.51 -4.74
C ASN A 929 38.30 -13.09 -4.32
N ASN A 930 39.24 -12.46 -5.04
CA ASN A 930 39.48 -11.03 -4.90
C ASN A 930 38.25 -10.29 -5.43
N TYR A 931 37.53 -9.59 -4.55
CA TYR A 931 36.31 -8.87 -4.92
C TYR A 931 36.57 -7.76 -5.94
N PHE A 932 37.75 -7.12 -5.86
CA PHE A 932 38.24 -6.14 -6.82
C PHE A 932 39.77 -6.02 -6.70
N ARG A 933 40.52 -6.02 -7.81
CA ARG A 933 41.98 -5.74 -7.84
C ARG A 933 42.34 -4.88 -9.05
N PHE A 934 42.98 -3.74 -8.81
CA PHE A 934 43.67 -2.95 -9.83
C PHE A 934 45.17 -3.26 -9.82
N GLU A 935 45.78 -3.26 -11.00
CA GLU A 935 47.23 -3.39 -11.17
C GLU A 935 47.77 -2.34 -12.12
N VAL A 936 49.00 -1.87 -11.87
CA VAL A 936 49.81 -1.18 -12.89
C VAL A 936 50.99 -2.08 -13.24
N VAL A 937 51.08 -2.43 -14.52
CA VAL A 937 52.13 -3.30 -15.07
C VAL A 937 52.97 -2.58 -16.11
N TYR A 938 54.21 -3.02 -16.26
CA TYR A 938 55.06 -2.69 -17.40
C TYR A 938 55.07 -3.88 -18.36
N ARG A 939 54.87 -3.63 -19.66
CA ARG A 939 54.65 -4.69 -20.66
C ARG A 939 55.78 -4.75 -21.67
N GLY A 940 56.35 -5.95 -21.83
CA GLY A 940 57.28 -6.30 -22.90
C GLY A 940 56.61 -6.31 -24.30
N PRO A 941 57.39 -6.58 -25.35
CA PRO A 941 56.88 -6.68 -26.73
C PRO A 941 55.85 -7.81 -26.91
N ILE A 942 54.81 -7.55 -27.70
CA ILE A 942 53.81 -8.53 -28.17
C ILE A 942 54.21 -9.06 -29.55
N TYR A 943 54.24 -10.39 -29.67
CA TYR A 943 54.52 -11.11 -30.92
C TYR A 943 53.22 -11.61 -31.55
N THR A 944 52.75 -10.95 -32.61
CA THR A 944 51.57 -11.40 -33.36
C THR A 944 51.93 -12.33 -34.52
N VAL A 945 53.18 -12.29 -34.99
CA VAL A 945 53.76 -13.17 -36.01
C VAL A 945 55.25 -13.36 -35.66
N PRO A 946 55.86 -14.54 -35.84
CA PRO A 946 57.30 -14.71 -35.63
C PRO A 946 58.11 -13.66 -36.42
N GLY A 947 58.86 -12.82 -35.70
CA GLY A 947 59.68 -11.75 -36.28
C GLY A 947 58.98 -10.42 -36.58
N GLN A 948 57.69 -10.24 -36.26
CA GLN A 948 57.02 -8.92 -36.34
C GLN A 948 56.55 -8.43 -34.97
N PHE A 949 57.04 -7.25 -34.59
CA PHE A 949 56.71 -6.53 -33.36
C PHE A 949 55.56 -5.54 -33.61
N GLN A 950 54.53 -5.52 -32.76
CA GLN A 950 53.48 -4.49 -32.82
C GLN A 950 53.56 -3.48 -31.66
N THR A 951 53.40 -3.93 -30.42
CA THR A 951 53.31 -3.07 -29.22
C THR A 951 54.13 -3.62 -28.05
N GLY A 952 54.53 -2.77 -27.11
CA GLY A 952 55.49 -3.04 -26.03
C GLY A 952 56.22 -1.75 -25.62
N ASP A 953 57.00 -1.79 -24.53
CA ASP A 953 57.68 -0.61 -23.92
C ASP A 953 56.68 0.45 -23.42
N ALA A 954 55.68 0.01 -22.65
CA ALA A 954 54.57 0.84 -22.19
C ALA A 954 54.01 0.38 -20.83
N PHE A 955 53.40 1.32 -20.11
CA PHE A 955 52.53 1.01 -18.96
C PHE A 955 51.17 0.48 -19.42
N LYS A 956 50.57 -0.36 -18.57
CA LYS A 956 49.16 -0.78 -18.69
C LYS A 956 48.53 -0.86 -17.30
N GLY A 957 47.41 -0.17 -17.11
CA GLY A 957 46.47 -0.47 -16.02
C GLY A 957 45.66 -1.72 -16.37
N LYS A 958 45.47 -2.62 -15.41
CA LYS A 958 44.60 -3.81 -15.52
C LYS A 958 43.54 -3.78 -14.42
N ILE A 959 42.33 -4.20 -14.76
CA ILE A 959 41.20 -4.32 -13.82
C ILE A 959 40.82 -5.80 -13.69
N LEU A 960 40.91 -6.35 -12.49
CA LEU A 960 40.62 -7.75 -12.20
C LEU A 960 39.37 -7.84 -11.34
N LEU A 961 38.33 -8.45 -11.91
CA LEU A 961 37.01 -8.59 -11.31
C LEU A 961 36.70 -10.06 -11.01
N ALA A 962 35.91 -10.30 -9.97
CA ALA A 962 35.33 -11.61 -9.70
C ALA A 962 34.43 -12.06 -10.86
N SER A 963 34.28 -13.38 -11.02
CA SER A 963 33.49 -14.00 -12.09
C SER A 963 32.31 -14.76 -11.50
N PRO A 964 31.12 -14.77 -12.15
CA PRO A 964 29.86 -15.13 -11.48
C PRO A 964 29.71 -16.60 -11.05
N THR A 965 30.57 -17.53 -11.50
CA THR A 965 30.27 -18.98 -11.44
C THR A 965 31.06 -19.79 -10.41
N THR A 966 31.56 -19.19 -9.33
CA THR A 966 32.30 -19.91 -8.25
C THR A 966 31.63 -19.80 -6.90
N SER A 967 31.37 -20.93 -6.25
CA SER A 967 30.69 -21.09 -4.96
C SER A 967 31.43 -20.53 -3.72
N GLN A 968 32.44 -19.69 -3.92
CA GLN A 968 33.12 -18.91 -2.88
C GLN A 968 32.82 -17.41 -2.97
N THR A 969 31.82 -17.01 -3.77
CA THR A 969 31.24 -15.65 -3.76
C THR A 969 30.52 -15.36 -2.45
N LEU A 970 31.29 -15.02 -1.41
CA LEU A 970 30.79 -14.47 -0.16
C LEU A 970 30.21 -13.07 -0.41
N ASN A 971 28.89 -13.02 -0.47
CA ASN A 971 27.98 -11.96 0.00
C ASN A 971 28.21 -10.50 -0.46
N ASN A 972 27.12 -9.87 -0.93
CA ASN A 972 26.90 -8.42 -1.03
C ASN A 972 27.80 -7.55 -1.95
N GLY A 973 27.17 -6.99 -2.99
CA GLY A 973 27.46 -5.68 -3.59
C GLY A 973 28.81 -5.52 -4.30
N LYS A 974 29.08 -6.27 -5.38
CA LYS A 974 30.42 -6.33 -6.01
C LYS A 974 30.37 -6.29 -7.54
N ALA A 975 31.39 -5.67 -8.14
CA ALA A 975 31.57 -5.56 -9.59
C ALA A 975 31.95 -6.93 -10.19
N VAL A 976 30.96 -7.64 -10.72
CA VAL A 976 31.13 -8.86 -11.50
C VAL A 976 31.14 -8.48 -12.98
N PHE A 977 32.05 -9.04 -13.78
CA PHE A 977 32.01 -8.80 -15.22
C PHE A 977 30.78 -9.46 -15.86
N ALA A 978 30.14 -8.77 -16.81
CA ALA A 978 29.12 -9.39 -17.64
C ALA A 978 29.75 -10.49 -18.51
N MET A 979 29.10 -11.65 -18.60
CA MET A 979 29.42 -12.64 -19.63
C MET A 979 28.93 -12.09 -20.98
N ASP A 980 29.71 -12.27 -22.04
CA ASP A 980 29.21 -12.02 -23.39
C ASP A 980 28.23 -13.11 -23.83
N SER A 981 27.57 -12.90 -24.97
CA SER A 981 26.57 -13.82 -25.54
C SER A 981 27.12 -15.19 -25.97
N GLU A 982 28.45 -15.38 -25.96
CA GLU A 982 29.13 -16.62 -26.30
C GLU A 982 29.67 -17.34 -25.05
N GLY A 983 29.44 -16.79 -23.84
CA GLY A 983 29.96 -17.32 -22.58
C GLY A 983 31.41 -16.95 -22.29
N GLY A 984 31.98 -16.01 -23.05
CA GLY A 984 33.26 -15.38 -22.78
C GLY A 984 33.14 -14.31 -21.68
N ALA A 985 34.26 -14.00 -21.04
CA ALA A 985 34.34 -12.88 -20.11
C ALA A 985 34.43 -11.57 -20.90
N ALA A 986 33.46 -10.65 -20.76
CA ALA A 986 33.51 -9.37 -21.47
C ALA A 986 34.74 -8.51 -21.11
N ALA A 987 35.38 -8.79 -19.96
CA ALA A 987 36.68 -8.27 -19.57
C ALA A 987 37.85 -9.13 -20.12
N ASP A 988 37.89 -9.37 -21.44
CA ASP A 988 39.07 -9.98 -22.07
C ASP A 988 40.21 -8.95 -22.19
N TRP A 989 41.24 -9.15 -21.36
CA TRP A 989 42.57 -8.52 -21.29
C TRP A 989 43.20 -8.11 -22.64
N LYS A 990 42.79 -8.76 -23.73
CA LYS A 990 43.17 -8.45 -25.13
C LYS A 990 42.65 -7.11 -25.64
N ASN A 991 41.56 -6.57 -25.08
CA ASN A 991 40.83 -5.39 -25.59
C ASN A 991 41.11 -4.08 -24.82
N GLU A 992 41.83 -4.12 -23.69
CA GLU A 992 42.21 -2.94 -22.90
C GLU A 992 43.26 -2.07 -23.62
N PRO A 993 43.19 -0.72 -23.51
CA PRO A 993 44.15 0.17 -24.17
C PRO A 993 45.57 -0.05 -23.64
N THR A 994 46.53 -0.18 -24.55
CA THR A 994 47.96 -0.15 -24.21
C THR A 994 48.39 1.31 -24.05
N GLY A 995 49.16 1.63 -23.01
CA GLY A 995 49.64 2.99 -22.74
C GLY A 995 50.61 3.51 -23.81
N ILE A 996 51.01 4.77 -23.66
CA ILE A 996 51.92 5.44 -24.59
C ILE A 996 53.31 4.78 -24.50
N LYS A 997 53.84 4.33 -25.64
CA LYS A 997 55.22 3.82 -25.73
C LYS A 997 56.20 4.87 -25.20
N THR A 998 57.01 4.51 -24.22
CA THR A 998 57.87 5.49 -23.53
C THR A 998 59.19 4.85 -23.12
N ALA A 999 60.28 5.22 -23.81
CA ALA A 999 61.60 4.70 -23.51
C ALA A 999 62.06 4.96 -22.06
N TRP A 1000 62.87 4.04 -21.55
CA TRP A 1000 63.44 4.01 -20.19
C TRP A 1000 64.97 4.01 -20.22
N ASP A 1001 65.58 4.73 -19.28
CA ASP A 1001 66.96 4.53 -18.85
C ASP A 1001 66.91 3.78 -17.50
N PRO A 1002 67.43 2.54 -17.38
CA PRO A 1002 67.38 1.78 -16.14
C PRO A 1002 68.09 2.48 -14.96
N ASN A 1003 68.99 3.43 -15.23
CA ASN A 1003 69.73 4.17 -14.21
C ASN A 1003 69.01 5.43 -13.71
N ARG A 1004 68.02 5.91 -14.46
CA ARG A 1004 67.25 7.12 -14.13
C ARG A 1004 66.10 6.81 -13.17
N TRP A 1005 65.93 7.68 -12.17
CA TRP A 1005 64.73 7.71 -11.34
C TRP A 1005 63.56 8.37 -12.08
N TYR A 1006 62.39 7.75 -12.00
CA TYR A 1006 61.14 8.24 -12.52
C TYR A 1006 60.12 8.36 -11.40
N LYS A 1007 59.34 9.44 -11.40
CA LYS A 1007 58.26 9.67 -10.46
C LYS A 1007 56.96 9.14 -11.04
N ILE A 1008 56.39 8.11 -10.42
CA ILE A 1008 55.12 7.50 -10.82
C ILE A 1008 54.02 8.02 -9.90
N LYS A 1009 52.91 8.45 -10.50
CA LYS A 1009 51.68 8.81 -9.78
C LYS A 1009 50.51 8.07 -10.41
N VAL A 1010 49.76 7.32 -9.60
CA VAL A 1010 48.57 6.56 -10.03
C VAL A 1010 47.37 7.15 -9.30
N VAL A 1011 46.37 7.62 -10.06
CA VAL A 1011 45.23 8.40 -9.58
C VAL A 1011 43.94 7.64 -9.85
N TRP A 1012 43.04 7.62 -8.87
CA TRP A 1012 41.65 7.19 -9.03
C TRP A 1012 40.70 8.31 -8.63
N ASP A 1013 39.64 8.43 -9.40
CA ASP A 1013 38.56 9.40 -9.23
C ASP A 1013 37.25 8.65 -9.46
N ASN A 1014 36.53 8.42 -8.37
CA ASN A 1014 35.33 7.59 -8.37
C ASN A 1014 34.09 8.34 -8.87
N ASP A 1015 34.05 9.65 -8.65
CA ASP A 1015 32.97 10.51 -9.15
C ASP A 1015 32.93 10.53 -10.69
N ASN A 1016 34.11 10.61 -11.32
CA ASN A 1016 34.26 10.62 -12.77
C ASN A 1016 34.52 9.23 -13.39
N LYS A 1017 34.58 8.16 -12.57
CA LYS A 1017 34.98 6.79 -12.97
C LYS A 1017 36.27 6.78 -13.79
N ASP A 1018 37.29 7.46 -13.29
CA ASP A 1018 38.53 7.76 -14.01
C ASP A 1018 39.74 7.14 -13.30
N PHE A 1019 40.68 6.62 -14.08
CA PHE A 1019 41.92 6.03 -13.57
C PHE A 1019 43.08 6.38 -14.49
N LYS A 1020 44.15 6.94 -13.92
CA LYS A 1020 45.28 7.49 -14.69
C LYS A 1020 46.62 7.14 -14.08
N VAL A 1021 47.60 6.91 -14.96
CA VAL A 1021 49.01 6.73 -14.60
C VAL A 1021 49.83 7.85 -15.22
N TYR A 1022 50.60 8.54 -14.39
CA TYR A 1022 51.53 9.58 -14.76
C TYR A 1022 52.97 9.16 -14.47
N ARG A 1023 53.89 9.55 -15.36
CA ARG A 1023 55.35 9.42 -15.20
C ARG A 1023 55.98 10.80 -15.36
N ASP A 1024 56.71 11.28 -14.35
CA ASP A 1024 57.33 12.61 -14.31
C ASP A 1024 56.32 13.75 -14.63
N GLY A 1025 55.06 13.57 -14.25
CA GLY A 1025 53.95 14.49 -14.53
C GLY A 1025 53.29 14.33 -15.91
N GLN A 1026 53.86 13.52 -16.82
CA GLN A 1026 53.26 13.19 -18.12
C GLN A 1026 52.28 12.02 -17.98
N GLU A 1027 51.06 12.17 -18.49
CA GLU A 1027 50.10 11.07 -18.62
C GLU A 1027 50.65 9.99 -19.57
N VAL A 1028 50.73 8.75 -19.10
CA VAL A 1028 51.25 7.60 -19.87
C VAL A 1028 50.21 6.49 -20.06
N TRP A 1029 49.16 6.47 -19.23
CA TRP A 1029 47.99 5.59 -19.38
C TRP A 1029 46.76 6.26 -18.74
N ASP A 1030 45.58 6.08 -19.34
CA ASP A 1030 44.28 6.61 -18.88
C ASP A 1030 43.16 5.69 -19.36
N MET A 1031 42.17 5.43 -18.49
CA MET A 1031 40.96 4.66 -18.74
C MET A 1031 39.93 5.40 -19.65
N LYS A 1032 40.36 5.94 -20.80
CA LYS A 1032 39.54 6.83 -21.66
C LYS A 1032 38.27 6.22 -22.28
N LYS A 1033 38.10 4.89 -22.24
CA LYS A 1033 37.06 4.19 -23.01
C LYS A 1033 35.62 4.46 -22.53
N ASP A 1034 35.41 4.79 -21.26
CA ASP A 1034 34.07 5.14 -20.74
C ASP A 1034 33.55 6.51 -21.20
N ARG A 1035 34.43 7.37 -21.74
CA ARG A 1035 34.05 8.69 -22.27
C ARG A 1035 33.83 8.68 -23.79
N GLY A 1036 33.66 7.49 -24.39
CA GLY A 1036 33.32 7.33 -25.80
C GLY A 1036 34.42 7.69 -26.81
N GLN A 1037 35.67 7.84 -26.36
CA GLN A 1037 36.81 8.16 -27.23
C GLN A 1037 37.82 6.99 -27.28
N PRO A 1038 37.74 6.09 -28.27
CA PRO A 1038 38.72 5.02 -28.46
C PRO A 1038 40.07 5.58 -28.95
N PHE A 1039 41.15 4.86 -28.66
CA PHE A 1039 42.41 5.09 -29.36
C PHE A 1039 42.29 4.62 -30.82
N ALA A 1040 43.07 5.23 -31.73
CA ALA A 1040 43.05 4.88 -33.14
C ALA A 1040 43.51 3.43 -33.38
N GLY A 1041 42.56 2.53 -33.65
CA GLY A 1041 42.80 1.11 -33.99
C GLY A 1041 41.94 0.09 -33.24
N ASP A 1042 41.14 0.49 -32.25
CA ASP A 1042 40.33 -0.43 -31.44
C ASP A 1042 39.06 -0.96 -32.14
N LYS A 1043 38.65 -2.18 -31.80
CA LYS A 1043 37.60 -2.94 -32.52
C LYS A 1043 36.28 -3.18 -31.76
N TYR A 1044 36.22 -2.93 -30.44
CA TYR A 1044 35.05 -3.24 -29.60
C TYR A 1044 34.74 -2.14 -28.57
N PRO A 1045 33.45 -1.87 -28.27
CA PRO A 1045 33.04 -1.03 -27.14
C PRO A 1045 32.90 -1.88 -25.86
N SER A 1046 33.54 -1.44 -24.78
CA SER A 1046 33.31 -1.99 -23.43
C SER A 1046 33.39 -0.85 -22.41
N THR A 1047 32.35 -0.71 -21.59
CA THR A 1047 32.29 0.26 -20.49
C THR A 1047 32.84 -0.32 -19.19
N SER A 1048 33.39 0.52 -18.32
CA SER A 1048 33.87 0.11 -17.00
C SER A 1048 32.69 -0.09 -16.03
N PRO A 1049 32.58 -1.25 -15.37
CA PRO A 1049 31.47 -1.50 -14.46
C PRO A 1049 31.74 -0.88 -13.07
N TYR A 1050 31.03 0.22 -12.79
CA TYR A 1050 30.82 0.84 -11.46
C TYR A 1050 32.01 1.60 -10.83
N PRO A 1051 31.75 2.54 -9.90
CA PRO A 1051 32.80 3.19 -9.10
C PRO A 1051 33.51 2.20 -8.16
N TRP A 1052 34.79 2.44 -7.88
CA TRP A 1052 35.67 1.56 -7.12
C TRP A 1052 35.81 1.99 -5.65
N TYR A 1053 35.05 1.36 -4.76
CA TYR A 1053 35.15 1.64 -3.33
C TYR A 1053 35.45 0.36 -2.53
N PRO A 1054 36.73 -0.06 -2.40
CA PRO A 1054 37.12 -1.26 -1.67
C PRO A 1054 36.83 -1.08 -0.18
N VAL A 1055 36.18 -2.06 0.45
CA VAL A 1055 35.71 -1.93 1.84
C VAL A 1055 36.82 -2.19 2.87
N ASP A 1056 37.75 -3.09 2.55
CA ASP A 1056 39.03 -3.22 3.25
C ASP A 1056 40.15 -2.83 2.27
N PHE A 1057 40.52 -1.55 2.24
CA PHE A 1057 41.45 -1.04 1.24
C PHE A 1057 42.89 -1.44 1.58
N LYS A 1058 43.52 -2.26 0.73
CA LYS A 1058 44.93 -2.64 0.88
C LYS A 1058 45.75 -2.30 -0.35
N ILE A 1059 47.01 -1.95 -0.13
CA ILE A 1059 47.97 -1.57 -1.18
C ILE A 1059 49.20 -2.46 -1.12
N TRP A 1060 49.72 -2.75 -2.29
CA TRP A 1060 50.82 -3.65 -2.52
C TRP A 1060 51.83 -2.94 -3.43
N LEU A 1061 53.11 -3.00 -3.10
CA LEU A 1061 54.21 -2.34 -3.83
C LEU A 1061 55.39 -3.31 -3.96
N GLY A 1062 55.69 -3.78 -5.18
CA GLY A 1062 56.73 -4.78 -5.38
C GLY A 1062 56.59 -5.57 -6.68
N SER A 1063 56.51 -6.89 -6.56
CA SER A 1063 56.66 -7.87 -7.65
C SER A 1063 55.69 -9.04 -7.48
N GLY A 1064 54.87 -9.29 -8.50
CA GLY A 1064 53.54 -9.94 -8.41
C GLY A 1064 53.54 -11.41 -7.95
N PRO A 1065 52.45 -11.88 -7.33
CA PRO A 1065 52.27 -13.29 -7.02
C PRO A 1065 51.89 -14.10 -8.27
N GLY A 1066 52.53 -15.24 -8.47
CA GLY A 1066 52.29 -16.18 -9.54
C GLY A 1066 53.22 -16.07 -10.75
N SER A 1067 53.46 -17.22 -11.38
CA SER A 1067 54.37 -17.45 -12.52
C SER A 1067 54.12 -16.62 -13.80
N THR A 1068 53.12 -15.75 -13.81
CA THR A 1068 52.78 -14.82 -14.92
C THR A 1068 52.92 -13.34 -14.54
N TYR A 1069 53.13 -13.03 -13.25
CA TYR A 1069 53.26 -11.66 -12.71
C TYR A 1069 54.52 -11.44 -11.85
N ASP A 1070 55.36 -12.48 -11.74
CA ASP A 1070 56.72 -12.39 -11.23
C ASP A 1070 57.45 -11.15 -11.80
N ASN A 1071 58.39 -10.62 -11.02
CA ASN A 1071 59.27 -9.60 -11.54
C ASN A 1071 60.49 -10.23 -12.24
N ASP A 1072 60.54 -10.04 -13.55
CA ASP A 1072 61.63 -10.47 -14.40
C ASP A 1072 62.82 -9.50 -14.37
N MET A 1073 62.63 -8.26 -13.87
CA MET A 1073 63.64 -7.21 -13.84
C MET A 1073 64.36 -7.14 -12.47
N PRO A 1074 65.53 -7.80 -12.29
CA PRO A 1074 66.18 -7.94 -10.98
C PRO A 1074 66.68 -6.62 -10.36
N ASN A 1075 66.79 -5.57 -11.18
CA ASN A 1075 67.45 -4.31 -10.83
C ASN A 1075 66.49 -3.19 -10.38
N ILE A 1076 65.19 -3.47 -10.27
CA ILE A 1076 64.21 -2.48 -9.82
C ILE A 1076 64.51 -2.00 -8.40
N VAL A 1077 64.32 -0.69 -8.18
CA VAL A 1077 64.41 -0.05 -6.86
C VAL A 1077 63.26 0.94 -6.70
N TYR A 1078 62.56 0.89 -5.57
CA TYR A 1078 61.49 1.81 -5.18
C TYR A 1078 61.89 2.68 -3.99
N ARG A 1079 61.44 3.94 -3.94
CA ARG A 1079 61.55 4.82 -2.77
C ARG A 1079 60.46 5.88 -2.72
N ASN A 1080 60.33 6.55 -1.58
CA ASN A 1080 59.42 7.69 -1.40
C ASN A 1080 57.94 7.38 -1.73
N PHE A 1081 57.45 6.22 -1.29
CA PHE A 1081 56.06 5.80 -1.46
C PHE A 1081 55.11 6.64 -0.59
N ARG A 1082 54.05 7.16 -1.19
CA ARG A 1082 53.02 7.95 -0.53
C ARG A 1082 51.65 7.51 -1.00
N LEU A 1083 50.73 7.32 -0.05
CA LEU A 1083 49.29 7.28 -0.31
C LEU A 1083 48.69 8.61 0.15
N VAL A 1084 47.85 9.18 -0.70
CA VAL A 1084 47.24 10.49 -0.50
C VAL A 1084 45.75 10.41 -0.79
N SER A 1085 44.94 10.85 0.16
CA SER A 1085 43.52 11.14 -0.04
C SER A 1085 43.36 12.59 -0.51
N TYR A 1086 42.40 12.83 -1.38
CA TYR A 1086 41.83 14.15 -1.58
C TYR A 1086 40.31 14.04 -1.51
N ASP A 1087 39.67 15.07 -0.99
CA ASP A 1087 38.21 15.17 -0.89
C ASP A 1087 37.62 15.68 -2.23
#